data_AF-A0A1X1BIW3-F1
#
_entry.id   AF-A0A1X1BIW3-F1
#
_cell.length_a   1.000
_cell.length_b   1.000
_cell.length_c   1.000
_cell.angle_alpha   90.00
_cell.angle_beta   90.00
_cell.angle_gamma   90.00
#
_symmetry.space_group_name_H-M   'P 1'
#
loop_
_entity.id
_entity.type
_entity.pdbx_description
1 polymer ?
#
loop_
_entity_poly.entity_id
_entity_poly.type
_entity_poly.pdbx_seq_one_letter_code
_entity_poly.pdbx_strand_id
1 'polypeptide(L)'
;MDDYHGIETEDNTFLFTSESVNEGHPDKICDQIADAILDACLEQDPNSKVACEACAAQNLVMVFGEITTNAIVDYKAVVRRVLTDIGYTSDELGFDASTVEIMVRLAQQAPEIASAVHLGRKLEETAAGDQGIMFGYASDETPELMPLSHSLATKLGKRLTKVRKSKVMPYLRPDGKTQITVEYKIEKNGHLEPKRVHTVLISTQHDPDITIEKLREDLMEHVVKQTIPAQFLDQHTIYLLNPSGKWVHGGPSCDSGLTGRKIVVDTYGGWGAHGGGCFSGKDATKVDRSGAYYCRLVAKSLVANGFCRRVLLQVAYSIALANPLSLHVNSFGTCAEGYDDNALKAIVTRNFDFRVGCIIKQLDLTRPIFSRTSCYGHFGRHGDEYTWERCRDLSHEKGAVNHNFKSLDPDSGVRYSHTKHPAHKYTLAPGFRASNGECLAYFAILIHILGILYAIGFIRSAKYTEPAWVTGFRRIPYIQQNPIITQAATRHYWRDRYNTHLLAETNVLEARLESGTKDVIQQFMDITEQQSDEENIAKIYLKQRLHNIVNGISNVGLEEQLGLNKYNSFTNFVDDDNLIAQVQTAVRRYNDNAAEMHLFGEPIAVKDNLAVQGIPYTNGSQLFTGYMPSYTARAIERLQENGAIIIGKTVMDEFGVGSTTKIAKNPFANTRVAGGSSGGSASVVGGGIINIAIGTDTGGSIRVPAAFCGCLGYRPSYGLVSRYGLSELAAKFDTVGTCTKTVNDAIKVILGMMETCTEDSADTEAAEQVAEQLRELLHTEDKVASSNPLRGQKIASLDIETLQRNGLLEPDVAANMRDVEKTLRKLGADVIAIPPLPLTKATETYHMYVAAQMAGNLQRFADKQYHPEGEHLSFDAMTKQMDRTTAVRMQCGIKLLREGHSHEELLAKAKEEITEWIEKYGVFKQYPLVLSPTSAHMPPLVSTKREKLSDIIRDDIYSTFAPIIGACAIAMPTGMSKDNLPFSAQLTAARFADALLLKVASAYRTHLPFHGENNP
;
A
#
# COMPACT_ATOMS: atom_id res chain seq x y z
N MET A 1 29.00 -45.41 7.11
CA MET A 1 28.01 -44.31 6.93
C MET A 1 27.02 -44.29 8.09
N ASP A 2 27.32 -44.96 9.22
CA ASP A 2 26.32 -45.34 10.23
C ASP A 2 26.30 -44.44 11.48
N ASP A 3 27.08 -43.35 11.52
CA ASP A 3 27.11 -42.37 12.62
C ASP A 3 26.51 -41.01 12.21
N TYR A 4 25.47 -41.00 11.35
CA TYR A 4 24.70 -39.77 11.12
C TYR A 4 23.67 -39.63 12.25
N HIS A 5 24.13 -39.13 13.40
CA HIS A 5 23.23 -38.60 14.42
C HIS A 5 22.48 -37.40 13.83
N GLY A 6 21.19 -37.29 14.12
CA GLY A 6 20.28 -36.33 13.50
C GLY A 6 20.73 -34.87 13.64
N ILE A 7 19.98 -33.96 13.00
CA ILE A 7 20.20 -32.51 13.05
C ILE A 7 19.92 -32.03 14.49
N GLU A 8 20.90 -32.16 15.38
CA GLU A 8 20.90 -31.57 16.71
C GLU A 8 21.59 -30.21 16.62
N THR A 9 20.86 -29.16 16.94
CA THR A 9 21.36 -27.78 17.06
C THR A 9 21.16 -27.32 18.49
N GLU A 10 22.12 -26.58 19.05
CA GLU A 10 21.95 -25.92 20.34
C GLU A 10 20.79 -24.89 20.29
N ASP A 11 20.19 -24.59 21.44
CA ASP A 11 19.13 -23.58 21.54
C ASP A 11 19.56 -22.22 20.91
N ASN A 12 18.82 -21.78 19.87
CA ASN A 12 19.06 -20.56 19.07
C ASN A 12 20.15 -20.62 17.98
N THR A 13 20.58 -21.82 17.58
CA THR A 13 21.41 -22.03 16.38
C THR A 13 20.61 -22.69 15.26
N PHE A 14 21.05 -22.52 14.01
CA PHE A 14 20.50 -23.21 12.85
C PHE A 14 21.57 -23.46 11.80
N LEU A 15 21.35 -24.47 10.95
CA LEU A 15 22.23 -24.80 9.84
C LEU A 15 21.69 -24.18 8.55
N PHE A 16 22.54 -23.47 7.81
CA PHE A 16 22.21 -22.95 6.48
C PHE A 16 23.25 -23.40 5.46
N THR A 17 22.76 -23.85 4.31
CA THR A 17 23.59 -24.44 3.27
C THR A 17 23.55 -23.62 2.00
N SER A 18 24.73 -23.31 1.45
CA SER A 18 24.88 -22.74 0.12
C SER A 18 25.79 -23.62 -0.71
N GLU A 19 25.55 -23.65 -2.02
CA GLU A 19 26.39 -24.35 -2.97
C GLU A 19 26.98 -23.42 -4.03
N SER A 20 27.97 -23.94 -4.73
CA SER A 20 28.59 -23.34 -5.90
C SER A 20 29.10 -24.43 -6.82
N VAL A 21 29.33 -24.08 -8.07
CA VAL A 21 29.91 -24.94 -9.08
C VAL A 21 31.02 -24.19 -9.79
N ASN A 22 32.04 -24.90 -10.26
CA ASN A 22 33.17 -24.26 -10.93
C ASN A 22 32.87 -23.99 -12.42
N GLU A 23 33.85 -23.40 -13.12
CA GLU A 23 33.74 -23.08 -14.56
C GLU A 23 33.51 -24.29 -15.47
N GLY A 24 33.79 -25.52 -15.00
CA GLY A 24 33.64 -26.74 -15.80
C GLY A 24 32.25 -27.37 -15.76
N HIS A 25 31.37 -26.91 -14.86
CA HIS A 25 30.00 -27.42 -14.78
C HIS A 25 29.22 -27.08 -16.06
N PRO A 26 28.40 -27.98 -16.63
CA PRO A 26 27.76 -27.80 -17.94
C PRO A 26 26.89 -26.53 -18.03
N ASP A 27 26.08 -26.22 -17.00
CA ASP A 27 25.35 -24.95 -16.97
C ASP A 27 26.27 -23.72 -17.00
N LYS A 28 27.42 -23.78 -16.29
CA LYS A 28 28.37 -22.68 -16.26
C LYS A 28 29.18 -22.54 -17.54
N ILE A 29 29.37 -23.63 -18.29
CA ILE A 29 29.89 -23.57 -19.66
C ILE A 29 28.94 -22.72 -20.52
N CYS A 30 27.63 -22.96 -20.42
CA CYS A 30 26.63 -22.22 -21.19
C CYS A 30 26.60 -20.73 -20.83
N ASP A 31 26.64 -20.40 -19.53
CA ASP A 31 26.76 -19.02 -19.06
C ASP A 31 28.02 -18.33 -19.60
N GLN A 32 29.17 -18.99 -19.55
CA GLN A 32 30.44 -18.48 -20.07
C GLN A 32 30.40 -18.24 -21.59
N ILE A 33 29.79 -19.15 -22.35
CA ILE A 33 29.62 -18.99 -23.80
C ILE A 33 28.73 -17.79 -24.12
N ALA A 34 27.58 -17.70 -23.45
CA ALA A 34 26.62 -16.62 -23.67
C ALA A 34 27.25 -15.24 -23.40
N ASP A 35 27.99 -15.09 -22.30
CA ASP A 35 28.67 -13.84 -21.99
C ASP A 35 29.91 -13.57 -22.85
N ALA A 36 30.64 -14.59 -23.29
CA ALA A 36 31.75 -14.41 -24.23
C ALA A 36 31.28 -13.90 -25.60
N ILE A 37 30.08 -14.31 -26.02
CA ILE A 37 29.44 -13.79 -27.23
C ILE A 37 28.98 -12.35 -27.01
N LEU A 38 28.35 -12.05 -25.87
CA LEU A 38 27.99 -10.67 -25.51
C LEU A 38 29.21 -9.74 -25.52
N ASP A 39 30.30 -10.14 -24.88
CA ASP A 39 31.53 -9.35 -24.84
C ASP A 39 32.11 -9.14 -26.25
N ALA A 40 32.13 -10.18 -27.09
CA ALA A 40 32.59 -10.06 -28.48
C ALA A 40 31.74 -9.06 -29.30
N CYS A 41 30.42 -8.99 -29.04
CA CYS A 41 29.55 -7.99 -29.63
C CYS A 41 29.87 -6.59 -29.10
N LEU A 42 29.97 -6.41 -27.77
CA LEU A 42 30.20 -5.11 -27.13
C LEU A 42 31.58 -4.52 -27.39
N GLU A 43 32.59 -5.36 -27.61
CA GLU A 43 33.94 -4.95 -27.97
C GLU A 43 33.98 -4.17 -29.29
N GLN A 44 33.13 -4.55 -30.25
CA GLN A 44 33.07 -3.90 -31.56
C GLN A 44 31.91 -2.89 -31.67
N ASP A 45 30.79 -3.14 -30.98
CA ASP A 45 29.61 -2.29 -30.97
C ASP A 45 29.02 -2.16 -29.55
N PRO A 46 29.36 -1.09 -28.82
CA PRO A 46 28.84 -0.83 -27.47
C PRO A 46 27.31 -0.69 -27.38
N ASN A 47 26.61 -0.49 -28.51
CA ASN A 47 25.16 -0.35 -28.56
C ASN A 47 24.44 -1.66 -28.89
N SER A 48 25.18 -2.77 -29.03
CA SER A 48 24.63 -4.10 -29.29
C SER A 48 23.47 -4.43 -28.35
N LYS A 49 22.41 -5.03 -28.91
CA LYS A 49 21.30 -5.61 -28.17
C LYS A 49 21.41 -7.12 -28.25
N VAL A 50 21.60 -7.78 -27.12
CA VAL A 50 21.96 -9.19 -27.03
C VAL A 50 21.06 -9.87 -26.00
N ALA A 51 20.43 -10.96 -26.42
CA ALA A 51 19.77 -11.96 -25.59
C ALA A 51 20.23 -13.33 -26.10
N CYS A 52 21.49 -13.66 -25.82
CA CYS A 52 22.15 -14.86 -26.29
C CYS A 52 21.97 -15.99 -25.28
N GLU A 53 21.33 -17.06 -25.70
CA GLU A 53 21.18 -18.29 -24.93
C GLU A 53 22.13 -19.36 -25.48
N ALA A 54 22.63 -20.21 -24.59
CA ALA A 54 23.39 -21.41 -24.94
C ALA A 54 22.85 -22.63 -24.19
N CYS A 55 22.83 -23.78 -24.86
CA CYS A 55 22.69 -25.08 -24.23
C CYS A 55 23.81 -26.03 -24.69
N ALA A 56 24.17 -26.97 -23.81
CA ALA A 56 25.18 -27.98 -24.05
C ALA A 56 24.65 -29.36 -23.66
N ALA A 57 24.94 -30.36 -24.49
CA ALA A 57 24.63 -31.75 -24.24
C ALA A 57 25.76 -32.62 -24.79
N GLN A 58 25.57 -33.95 -24.83
CA GLN A 58 26.57 -34.86 -25.35
C GLN A 58 26.93 -34.49 -26.80
N ASN A 59 28.20 -34.11 -27.02
CA ASN A 59 28.76 -33.69 -28.30
C ASN A 59 28.04 -32.52 -29.01
N LEU A 60 27.30 -31.68 -28.27
CA LEU A 60 26.56 -30.56 -28.84
C LEU A 60 26.70 -29.30 -27.99
N VAL A 61 26.95 -28.17 -28.65
CA VAL A 61 26.64 -26.82 -28.15
C VAL A 61 25.71 -26.15 -29.14
N MET A 62 24.60 -25.62 -28.65
CA MET A 62 23.71 -24.77 -29.45
C MET A 62 23.66 -23.37 -28.85
N VAL A 63 23.92 -22.38 -29.69
CA VAL A 63 23.75 -20.95 -29.39
C VAL A 63 22.52 -20.44 -30.12
N PHE A 64 21.61 -19.78 -29.41
CA PHE A 64 20.33 -19.31 -29.95
C PHE A 64 19.84 -18.04 -29.23
N GLY A 65 18.78 -17.42 -29.75
CA GLY A 65 18.21 -16.18 -29.20
C GLY A 65 18.36 -14.99 -30.16
N GLU A 66 18.34 -13.76 -29.62
CA GLU A 66 18.24 -12.54 -30.42
C GLU A 66 19.47 -11.64 -30.25
N ILE A 67 20.13 -11.32 -31.38
CA ILE A 67 21.27 -10.39 -31.41
C ILE A 67 21.05 -9.37 -32.53
N THR A 68 21.02 -8.09 -32.15
CA THR A 68 21.05 -6.94 -33.05
C THR A 68 22.34 -6.16 -32.77
N THR A 69 23.29 -6.23 -33.70
CA THR A 69 24.64 -5.64 -33.56
C THR A 69 25.24 -5.32 -34.93
N ASN A 70 26.15 -4.34 -34.97
CA ASN A 70 27.04 -4.10 -36.11
C ASN A 70 28.36 -4.88 -36.02
N ALA A 71 28.60 -5.59 -34.91
CA ALA A 71 29.79 -6.40 -34.72
C ALA A 71 29.83 -7.60 -35.68
N ILE A 72 31.02 -7.94 -36.16
CA ILE A 72 31.25 -9.17 -36.94
C ILE A 72 31.87 -10.19 -35.99
N VAL A 73 31.06 -11.15 -35.53
CA VAL A 73 31.46 -12.15 -34.52
C VAL A 73 31.45 -13.55 -35.13
N ASP A 74 32.57 -14.26 -35.04
CA ASP A 74 32.61 -15.71 -35.27
C ASP A 74 32.18 -16.45 -34.00
N TYR A 75 30.87 -16.70 -33.90
CA TYR A 75 30.28 -17.36 -32.73
C TYR A 75 30.88 -18.75 -32.46
N LYS A 76 31.25 -19.50 -33.51
CA LYS A 76 31.83 -20.85 -33.34
C LYS A 76 33.23 -20.76 -32.78
N ALA A 77 34.05 -19.82 -33.25
CA ALA A 77 35.38 -19.59 -32.70
C ALA A 77 35.32 -19.16 -31.22
N VAL A 78 34.36 -18.30 -30.85
CA VAL A 78 34.14 -17.90 -29.45
C VAL A 78 33.80 -19.11 -28.57
N VAL A 79 32.85 -19.95 -28.99
CA VAL A 79 32.48 -21.19 -28.27
C VAL A 79 33.69 -22.08 -28.05
N ARG A 80 34.47 -22.36 -29.10
CA ARG A 80 35.66 -23.23 -28.99
C ARG A 80 36.72 -22.67 -28.05
N ARG A 81 36.96 -21.36 -28.10
CA ARG A 81 37.89 -20.68 -27.19
C ARG A 81 37.46 -20.87 -25.74
N VAL A 82 36.19 -20.61 -25.43
CA VAL A 82 35.65 -20.78 -24.06
C VAL A 82 35.83 -22.21 -23.56
N LEU A 83 35.49 -23.21 -24.36
CA LEU A 83 35.67 -24.63 -23.98
C LEU A 83 37.14 -24.98 -23.74
N THR A 84 38.03 -24.47 -24.59
CA THR A 84 39.48 -24.65 -24.45
C THR A 84 40.00 -24.01 -23.15
N ASP A 85 39.58 -22.78 -22.85
CA ASP A 85 40.00 -22.03 -21.67
C ASP A 85 39.53 -22.68 -20.36
N ILE A 86 38.35 -23.30 -20.37
CA ILE A 86 37.81 -24.10 -19.26
C ILE A 86 38.65 -25.39 -19.08
N GLY A 87 39.06 -25.99 -20.19
CA GLY A 87 39.93 -27.17 -20.24
C GLY A 87 39.31 -28.40 -20.90
N TYR A 88 38.15 -28.29 -21.56
CA TYR A 88 37.54 -29.37 -22.34
C TYR A 88 38.23 -29.48 -23.70
N THR A 89 39.30 -30.26 -23.74
CA THR A 89 40.30 -30.29 -24.84
C THR A 89 40.58 -31.69 -25.36
N SER A 90 39.84 -32.71 -24.89
CA SER A 90 39.93 -34.09 -25.38
C SER A 90 38.66 -34.87 -25.07
N ASP A 91 38.32 -35.83 -25.91
CA ASP A 91 37.15 -36.71 -25.72
C ASP A 91 37.21 -37.50 -24.41
N GLU A 92 38.41 -37.78 -23.88
CA GLU A 92 38.62 -38.47 -22.59
C GLU A 92 38.04 -37.71 -21.40
N LEU A 93 37.89 -36.39 -21.52
CA LEU A 93 37.25 -35.55 -20.51
C LEU A 93 35.72 -35.58 -20.59
N GLY A 94 35.17 -36.24 -21.61
CA GLY A 94 33.74 -36.27 -21.94
C GLY A 94 33.31 -35.15 -22.90
N PHE A 95 34.17 -34.18 -23.21
CA PHE A 95 33.83 -33.06 -24.07
C PHE A 95 35.10 -32.43 -24.65
N ASP A 96 35.12 -32.14 -25.95
CA ASP A 96 36.28 -31.60 -26.66
C ASP A 96 35.89 -30.43 -27.57
N ALA A 97 36.51 -29.27 -27.32
CA ALA A 97 36.32 -28.05 -28.11
C ALA A 97 36.59 -28.23 -29.62
N SER A 98 37.45 -29.18 -29.99
CA SER A 98 37.86 -29.41 -31.38
C SER A 98 36.87 -30.25 -32.18
N THR A 99 36.18 -31.20 -31.53
CA THR A 99 35.28 -32.17 -32.17
C THR A 99 33.80 -31.86 -31.98
N VAL A 100 33.45 -31.06 -30.96
CA VAL A 100 32.05 -30.74 -30.61
C VAL A 100 31.27 -30.11 -31.76
N GLU A 101 30.02 -30.55 -31.95
CA GLU A 101 29.10 -29.92 -32.88
C GLU A 101 28.63 -28.57 -32.32
N ILE A 102 28.75 -27.50 -33.12
CA ILE A 102 28.30 -26.16 -32.75
C ILE A 102 27.20 -25.69 -33.70
N MET A 103 25.99 -25.60 -33.16
CA MET A 103 24.81 -25.07 -33.84
C MET A 103 24.60 -23.60 -33.46
N VAL A 104 24.34 -22.75 -34.46
CA VAL A 104 24.01 -21.34 -34.25
C VAL A 104 22.63 -21.07 -34.87
N ARG A 105 21.72 -20.52 -34.06
CA ARG A 105 20.33 -20.19 -34.42
C ARG A 105 19.93 -18.84 -33.82
N LEU A 106 20.51 -17.78 -34.35
CA LEU A 106 20.29 -16.41 -33.90
C LEU A 106 19.31 -15.68 -34.82
N ALA A 107 18.45 -14.86 -34.23
CA ALA A 107 17.56 -13.92 -34.92
C ALA A 107 17.89 -12.47 -34.54
N GLN A 108 17.28 -11.49 -35.23
CA GLN A 108 17.32 -10.10 -34.78
C GLN A 108 16.23 -9.84 -33.74
N GLN A 109 16.46 -8.86 -32.86
CA GLN A 109 15.43 -8.39 -31.92
C GLN A 109 14.20 -7.88 -32.68
N ALA A 110 13.01 -8.22 -32.18
CA ALA A 110 11.74 -7.75 -32.75
C ALA A 110 11.66 -6.20 -32.79
N PRO A 111 11.22 -5.59 -33.90
CA PRO A 111 11.11 -4.14 -34.04
C PRO A 111 10.24 -3.47 -32.95
N GLU A 112 9.18 -4.16 -32.51
CA GLU A 112 8.24 -3.69 -31.48
C GLU A 112 8.95 -3.53 -30.14
N ILE A 113 9.80 -4.50 -29.77
CA ILE A 113 10.62 -4.44 -28.54
C ILE A 113 11.64 -3.31 -28.67
N ALA A 114 12.30 -3.18 -29.82
CA ALA A 114 13.26 -2.11 -30.05
C ALA A 114 12.62 -0.72 -29.89
N SER A 115 11.43 -0.52 -30.48
CA SER A 115 10.66 0.74 -30.38
C SER A 115 10.21 1.06 -28.96
N ALA A 116 9.83 0.04 -28.19
CA ALA A 116 9.40 0.22 -26.80
C ALA A 116 10.57 0.56 -25.85
N VAL A 117 11.79 0.12 -26.18
CA VAL A 117 12.92 0.12 -25.25
C VAL A 117 13.92 1.24 -25.53
N HIS A 118 14.41 1.38 -26.76
CA HIS A 118 15.58 2.23 -27.05
C HIS A 118 15.51 3.03 -28.36
N LEU A 119 14.75 2.58 -29.37
CA LEU A 119 14.74 3.25 -30.68
C LEU A 119 14.20 4.68 -30.57
N GLY A 120 14.98 5.64 -31.07
CA GLY A 120 14.61 7.07 -31.04
C GLY A 120 14.69 7.73 -29.66
N ARG A 121 15.22 7.06 -28.63
CA ARG A 121 15.34 7.57 -27.26
C ARG A 121 16.77 7.95 -26.91
N LYS A 122 16.95 8.92 -26.00
CA LYS A 122 18.25 9.17 -25.37
C LYS A 122 18.59 8.02 -24.41
N LEU A 123 19.87 7.83 -24.11
CA LEU A 123 20.32 6.75 -23.21
C LEU A 123 19.56 6.80 -21.88
N GLU A 124 19.43 7.96 -21.25
CA GLU A 124 18.76 8.15 -19.96
C GLU A 124 17.24 7.84 -19.98
N GLU A 125 16.63 7.84 -21.17
CA GLU A 125 15.22 7.56 -21.41
C GLU A 125 14.98 6.10 -21.85
N THR A 126 16.06 5.30 -21.94
CA THR A 126 15.99 3.86 -22.20
C THR A 126 15.09 3.20 -21.17
N ALA A 127 14.08 2.50 -21.65
CA ALA A 127 13.15 1.76 -20.82
C ALA A 127 13.67 0.37 -20.47
N ALA A 128 13.01 -0.30 -19.52
CA ALA A 128 13.28 -1.69 -19.25
C ALA A 128 13.01 -2.55 -20.49
N GLY A 129 13.99 -3.41 -20.82
CA GLY A 129 13.91 -4.35 -21.93
C GLY A 129 12.81 -5.41 -21.79
N ASP A 130 12.33 -5.63 -20.57
CA ASP A 130 11.26 -6.54 -20.22
C ASP A 130 10.65 -6.11 -18.86
N GLN A 131 9.52 -6.69 -18.48
CA GLN A 131 9.11 -6.71 -17.07
C GLN A 131 10.09 -7.56 -16.25
N GLY A 132 10.19 -7.30 -14.95
CA GLY A 132 10.95 -8.22 -14.09
C GLY A 132 11.14 -7.72 -12.67
N ILE A 133 11.64 -8.62 -11.82
CA ILE A 133 11.89 -8.41 -10.40
C ILE A 133 13.38 -8.67 -10.16
N MET A 134 14.05 -7.80 -9.43
CA MET A 134 15.48 -7.91 -9.14
C MET A 134 15.74 -7.73 -7.66
N PHE A 135 16.69 -8.49 -7.13
CA PHE A 135 17.09 -8.42 -5.72
C PHE A 135 18.58 -8.09 -5.55
N GLY A 136 18.85 -7.25 -4.57
CA GLY A 136 20.19 -6.90 -4.09
C GLY A 136 20.36 -7.40 -2.67
N TYR A 137 21.47 -8.06 -2.32
CA TYR A 137 21.73 -8.49 -0.95
C TYR A 137 23.16 -8.18 -0.54
N ALA A 138 23.34 -7.79 0.72
CA ALA A 138 24.64 -7.65 1.35
C ALA A 138 24.54 -8.03 2.84
N SER A 139 25.64 -8.55 3.38
CA SER A 139 25.77 -8.94 4.78
C SER A 139 27.21 -8.72 5.25
N ASP A 140 27.43 -8.31 6.48
CA ASP A 140 28.75 -8.02 7.05
C ASP A 140 29.52 -9.27 7.52
N GLU A 141 29.00 -10.46 7.23
CA GLU A 141 29.61 -11.75 7.56
C GLU A 141 31.00 -11.96 6.91
N THR A 142 31.25 -11.32 5.77
CA THR A 142 32.55 -11.39 5.08
C THR A 142 33.06 -10.01 4.65
N PRO A 143 34.37 -9.83 4.43
CA PRO A 143 34.93 -8.57 3.95
C PRO A 143 34.35 -8.09 2.60
N GLU A 144 33.92 -9.03 1.76
CA GLU A 144 33.28 -8.73 0.47
C GLU A 144 31.79 -8.37 0.58
N LEU A 145 31.28 -8.33 1.82
CA LEU A 145 29.89 -8.10 2.19
C LEU A 145 28.91 -9.12 1.57
N MET A 146 29.28 -10.40 1.65
CA MET A 146 28.51 -11.54 1.14
C MET A 146 28.17 -12.52 2.28
N PRO A 147 27.13 -13.35 2.16
CA PRO A 147 26.90 -14.43 3.11
C PRO A 147 28.07 -15.41 3.15
N LEU A 148 28.47 -15.85 4.35
CA LEU A 148 29.68 -16.66 4.53
C LEU A 148 29.58 -18.01 3.80
N SER A 149 28.45 -18.71 3.90
CA SER A 149 28.25 -20.03 3.27
C SER A 149 28.45 -19.97 1.76
N HIS A 150 27.88 -18.95 1.09
CA HIS A 150 28.04 -18.76 -0.35
C HIS A 150 29.46 -18.33 -0.71
N SER A 151 30.04 -17.38 0.05
CA SER A 151 31.43 -16.92 -0.16
C SER A 151 32.42 -18.09 -0.09
N LEU A 152 32.30 -18.96 0.91
CA LEU A 152 33.16 -20.13 1.06
C LEU A 152 32.92 -21.18 -0.03
N ALA A 153 31.65 -21.52 -0.35
CA ALA A 153 31.37 -22.47 -1.42
C ALA A 153 31.98 -21.99 -2.75
N THR A 154 31.77 -20.73 -3.11
CA THR A 154 32.32 -20.12 -4.32
C THR A 154 33.85 -20.07 -4.31
N LYS A 155 34.47 -19.70 -3.19
CA LYS A 155 35.93 -19.71 -3.05
C LYS A 155 36.52 -21.12 -3.17
N LEU A 156 35.83 -22.15 -2.67
CA LEU A 156 36.24 -23.55 -2.81
C LEU A 156 36.21 -23.97 -4.28
N GLY A 157 35.13 -23.68 -5.02
CA GLY A 157 35.04 -23.98 -6.45
C GLY A 157 36.13 -23.26 -7.27
N LYS A 158 36.41 -22.00 -6.93
CA LYS A 158 37.51 -21.22 -7.54
C LYS A 158 38.88 -21.80 -7.18
N ARG A 159 39.09 -22.22 -5.93
CA ARG A 159 40.34 -22.85 -5.49
C ARG A 159 40.56 -24.20 -6.16
N LEU A 160 39.51 -25.02 -6.30
CA LEU A 160 39.52 -26.29 -7.01
C LEU A 160 39.99 -26.11 -8.47
N THR A 161 39.46 -25.08 -9.13
CA THR A 161 39.90 -24.69 -10.48
C THR A 161 41.36 -24.25 -10.49
N LYS A 162 41.78 -23.43 -9.52
CA LYS A 162 43.16 -22.93 -9.42
C LYS A 162 44.15 -24.08 -9.26
N VAL A 163 43.90 -25.05 -8.38
CA VAL A 163 44.82 -26.19 -8.16
C VAL A 163 44.88 -27.14 -9.37
N ARG A 164 43.77 -27.26 -10.12
CA ARG A 164 43.74 -27.95 -11.42
C ARG A 164 44.59 -27.22 -12.47
N LYS A 165 44.32 -25.94 -12.73
CA LYS A 165 45.00 -25.16 -13.78
C LYS A 165 46.49 -24.93 -13.48
N SER A 166 46.85 -24.77 -12.21
CA SER A 166 48.26 -24.67 -11.78
C SER A 166 48.97 -26.02 -11.67
N LYS A 167 48.28 -27.14 -11.95
CA LYS A 167 48.81 -28.51 -11.88
C LYS A 167 49.35 -28.92 -10.51
N VAL A 168 48.89 -28.27 -9.44
CA VAL A 168 49.10 -28.74 -8.05
C VAL A 168 48.36 -30.06 -7.83
N MET A 169 47.14 -30.16 -8.36
CA MET A 169 46.39 -31.42 -8.44
C MET A 169 46.11 -31.72 -9.92
N PRO A 170 47.10 -32.27 -10.66
CA PRO A 170 47.05 -32.35 -12.11
C PRO A 170 46.00 -33.33 -12.64
N TYR A 171 45.58 -34.28 -11.82
CA TYR A 171 44.58 -35.31 -12.11
C TYR A 171 43.13 -34.80 -11.98
N LEU A 172 42.92 -33.55 -11.55
CA LEU A 172 41.58 -32.97 -11.52
C LEU A 172 41.11 -32.61 -12.92
N ARG A 173 39.84 -32.91 -13.19
CA ARG A 173 39.16 -32.57 -14.44
C ARG A 173 38.25 -31.35 -14.24
N PRO A 174 37.71 -30.75 -15.32
CA PRO A 174 37.04 -29.46 -15.21
C PRO A 174 35.82 -29.42 -14.29
N ASP A 175 34.93 -30.42 -14.27
CA ASP A 175 33.66 -30.35 -13.53
C ASP A 175 33.86 -30.50 -12.01
N GLY A 176 33.24 -29.61 -11.24
CA GLY A 176 33.35 -29.59 -9.79
C GLY A 176 32.22 -28.83 -9.11
N LYS A 177 31.75 -29.39 -7.99
CA LYS A 177 30.63 -28.92 -7.18
C LYS A 177 31.09 -28.80 -5.73
N THR A 178 30.65 -27.74 -5.07
CA THR A 178 31.03 -27.44 -3.68
C THR A 178 29.81 -26.98 -2.91
N GLN A 179 29.67 -27.43 -1.68
CA GLN A 179 28.57 -27.05 -0.81
C GLN A 179 29.09 -26.85 0.62
N ILE A 180 28.62 -25.79 1.25
CA ILE A 180 29.02 -25.40 2.59
C ILE A 180 27.77 -25.21 3.44
N THR A 181 27.69 -25.98 4.52
CA THR A 181 26.72 -25.79 5.59
C THR A 181 27.41 -25.07 6.71
N VAL A 182 26.93 -23.87 7.04
CA VAL A 182 27.41 -23.09 8.19
C VAL A 182 26.37 -23.15 9.28
N GLU A 183 26.85 -23.29 10.51
CA GLU A 183 26.05 -23.12 11.70
C GLU A 183 26.03 -21.64 12.08
N TYR A 184 24.83 -21.09 12.11
CA TYR A 184 24.58 -19.70 12.46
C TYR A 184 23.89 -19.63 13.80
N LYS A 185 24.33 -18.67 14.62
CA LYS A 185 23.53 -18.19 15.74
C LYS A 185 22.71 -16.99 15.27
N ILE A 186 21.40 -17.02 15.51
CA ILE A 186 20.54 -15.85 15.29
C ILE A 186 20.52 -15.00 16.56
N GLU A 187 21.04 -13.79 16.47
CA GLU A 187 20.96 -12.84 17.57
C GLU A 187 19.57 -12.19 17.64
N LYS A 188 19.16 -11.71 18.81
CA LYS A 188 17.83 -11.09 19.02
C LYS A 188 17.56 -9.89 18.08
N ASN A 189 18.63 -9.23 17.61
CA ASN A 189 18.57 -8.11 16.67
C ASN A 189 18.58 -8.56 15.19
N GLY A 190 18.40 -9.85 14.89
CA GLY A 190 18.37 -10.39 13.53
C GLY A 190 19.74 -10.50 12.86
N HIS A 191 20.82 -10.13 13.57
CA HIS A 191 22.18 -10.38 13.12
C HIS A 191 22.44 -11.89 13.08
N LEU A 192 23.12 -12.32 12.01
CA LEU A 192 23.56 -13.69 11.85
C LEU A 192 25.04 -13.76 12.15
N GLU A 193 25.37 -14.46 13.22
CA GLU A 193 26.75 -14.72 13.58
C GLU A 193 27.12 -16.12 13.08
N PRO A 194 28.01 -16.25 12.08
CA PRO A 194 28.53 -17.56 11.68
C PRO A 194 29.43 -18.10 12.79
N LYS A 195 29.08 -19.26 13.36
CA LYS A 195 29.85 -19.88 14.45
C LYS A 195 30.96 -20.77 13.91
N ARG A 196 30.60 -21.67 13.01
CA ARG A 196 31.49 -22.69 12.48
C ARG A 196 30.92 -23.27 11.19
N VAL A 197 31.78 -23.86 10.39
CA VAL A 197 31.35 -24.67 9.25
C VAL A 197 30.94 -26.03 9.81
N HIS A 198 29.67 -26.38 9.63
CA HIS A 198 29.16 -27.69 10.01
C HIS A 198 29.58 -28.77 9.02
N THR A 199 29.34 -28.53 7.74
CA THR A 199 29.66 -29.50 6.69
C THR A 199 30.35 -28.83 5.52
N VAL A 200 31.45 -29.42 5.09
CA VAL A 200 32.11 -29.15 3.81
C VAL A 200 31.83 -30.32 2.88
N LEU A 201 31.22 -30.05 1.73
CA LEU A 201 31.07 -31.03 0.66
C LEU A 201 31.80 -30.53 -0.59
N ILE A 202 32.63 -31.40 -1.15
CA ILE A 202 33.26 -31.20 -2.45
C ILE A 202 33.06 -32.47 -3.24
N SER A 203 32.51 -32.34 -4.44
CA SER A 203 32.53 -33.39 -5.46
C SER A 203 33.31 -32.84 -6.65
N THR A 204 34.40 -33.51 -7.02
CA THR A 204 35.22 -33.09 -8.17
C THR A 204 35.43 -34.24 -9.14
N GLN A 205 35.38 -33.91 -10.41
CA GLN A 205 35.78 -34.80 -11.49
C GLN A 205 37.30 -35.02 -11.43
N HIS A 206 37.75 -36.24 -11.69
CA HIS A 206 39.15 -36.63 -11.62
C HIS A 206 39.49 -37.78 -12.56
N ASP A 207 40.78 -37.96 -12.84
CA ASP A 207 41.28 -39.10 -13.60
C ASP A 207 41.02 -40.43 -12.88
N PRO A 208 40.81 -41.54 -13.61
CA PRO A 208 40.45 -42.82 -13.02
C PRO A 208 41.52 -43.43 -12.10
N ASP A 209 42.78 -43.00 -12.25
CA ASP A 209 43.94 -43.60 -11.61
C ASP A 209 44.18 -43.11 -10.17
N ILE A 210 43.62 -41.97 -9.78
CA ILE A 210 43.75 -41.47 -8.41
C ILE A 210 42.90 -42.29 -7.44
N THR A 211 43.45 -42.61 -6.27
CA THR A 211 42.68 -43.24 -5.18
C THR A 211 41.82 -42.21 -4.48
N ILE A 212 40.67 -42.63 -3.94
CA ILE A 212 39.77 -41.73 -3.23
C ILE A 212 40.40 -41.21 -1.94
N GLU A 213 41.21 -42.03 -1.28
CA GLU A 213 41.95 -41.66 -0.08
C GLU A 213 42.89 -40.49 -0.37
N LYS A 214 43.70 -40.60 -1.42
CA LYS A 214 44.63 -39.54 -1.83
C LYS A 214 43.90 -38.29 -2.29
N LEU A 215 42.82 -38.45 -3.06
CA LEU A 215 41.97 -37.33 -3.47
C LEU A 215 41.42 -36.57 -2.26
N ARG A 216 40.94 -37.27 -1.23
CA ARG A 216 40.40 -36.66 0.00
C ARG A 216 41.48 -35.93 0.79
N GLU A 217 42.68 -36.51 0.92
CA GLU A 217 43.84 -35.86 1.55
C GLU A 217 44.21 -34.56 0.83
N ASP A 218 44.32 -34.60 -0.50
CA ASP A 218 44.72 -33.45 -1.30
C ASP A 218 43.63 -32.37 -1.34
N LEU A 219 42.35 -32.75 -1.41
CA LEU A 219 41.23 -31.81 -1.27
C LEU A 219 41.27 -31.11 0.09
N MET A 220 41.53 -31.85 1.17
CA MET A 220 41.66 -31.27 2.50
C MET A 220 42.82 -30.26 2.56
N GLU A 221 44.01 -30.67 2.12
CA GLU A 221 45.23 -29.87 2.27
C GLU A 221 45.30 -28.69 1.31
N HIS A 222 44.96 -28.91 0.04
CA HIS A 222 45.17 -27.93 -1.03
C HIS A 222 43.92 -27.11 -1.36
N VAL A 223 42.72 -27.54 -0.95
CA VAL A 223 41.46 -26.83 -1.24
C VAL A 223 40.80 -26.34 0.04
N VAL A 224 40.44 -27.21 0.98
CA VAL A 224 39.67 -26.85 2.19
C VAL A 224 40.46 -25.93 3.11
N LYS A 225 41.62 -26.36 3.62
CA LYS A 225 42.44 -25.57 4.55
C LYS A 225 42.97 -24.26 3.95
N GLN A 226 43.14 -24.23 2.62
CA GLN A 226 43.61 -23.03 1.91
C GLN A 226 42.51 -22.00 1.67
N THR A 227 41.25 -22.36 1.94
CA THR A 227 40.08 -21.55 1.60
C THR A 227 39.27 -21.17 2.82
N ILE A 228 38.98 -22.12 3.71
CA ILE A 228 38.19 -21.90 4.91
C ILE A 228 39.12 -21.45 6.04
N PRO A 229 38.92 -20.26 6.62
CA PRO A 229 39.69 -19.82 7.78
C PRO A 229 39.62 -20.84 8.93
N ALA A 230 40.76 -21.16 9.52
CA ALA A 230 40.88 -22.19 10.56
C ALA A 230 39.93 -21.97 11.74
N GLN A 231 39.60 -20.73 12.06
CA GLN A 231 38.66 -20.37 13.14
C GLN A 231 37.22 -20.90 12.93
N PHE A 232 36.83 -21.23 11.70
CA PHE A 232 35.51 -21.81 11.41
C PHE A 232 35.54 -23.34 11.31
N LEU A 233 36.71 -23.97 11.47
CA LEU A 233 36.88 -25.42 11.41
C LEU A 233 37.20 -25.96 12.80
N ASP A 234 36.55 -27.06 13.15
CA ASP A 234 36.75 -27.74 14.43
C ASP A 234 36.70 -29.26 14.30
N GLN A 235 36.87 -29.95 15.43
CA GLN A 235 36.83 -31.41 15.51
C GLN A 235 35.46 -32.01 15.17
N HIS A 236 34.40 -31.19 15.14
CA HIS A 236 33.02 -31.60 14.83
C HIS A 236 32.63 -31.28 13.37
N THR A 237 33.52 -30.66 12.60
CA THR A 237 33.27 -30.33 11.20
C THR A 237 33.23 -31.61 10.36
N ILE A 238 32.14 -31.79 9.61
CA ILE A 238 31.93 -32.95 8.74
C ILE A 238 32.52 -32.65 7.36
N TYR A 239 33.37 -33.55 6.87
CA TYR A 239 33.99 -33.42 5.54
C TYR A 239 33.49 -34.53 4.61
N LEU A 240 32.64 -34.16 3.65
CA LEU A 240 32.11 -35.01 2.59
C LEU A 240 32.90 -34.75 1.30
N LEU A 241 34.08 -35.35 1.22
CA LEU A 241 35.00 -35.19 0.09
C LEU A 241 34.84 -36.36 -0.89
N ASN A 242 34.25 -36.10 -2.05
CA ASN A 242 33.77 -37.07 -3.03
C ASN A 242 32.95 -38.21 -2.36
N PRO A 243 31.79 -37.89 -1.77
CA PRO A 243 30.99 -38.87 -1.02
C PRO A 243 30.41 -39.97 -1.91
N SER A 244 30.21 -39.71 -3.21
CA SER A 244 29.78 -40.72 -4.20
C SER A 244 30.90 -41.67 -4.65
N GLY A 245 32.12 -41.50 -4.14
CA GLY A 245 33.30 -42.23 -4.61
C GLY A 245 33.89 -41.62 -5.88
N LYS A 246 34.28 -42.49 -6.83
CA LYS A 246 34.92 -42.06 -8.08
C LYS A 246 33.93 -41.29 -8.97
N TRP A 247 34.41 -40.20 -9.56
CA TRP A 247 33.65 -39.36 -10.48
C TRP A 247 34.54 -39.00 -11.67
N VAL A 248 34.60 -39.91 -12.64
CA VAL A 248 35.54 -39.82 -13.79
C VAL A 248 34.92 -39.06 -14.98
N HIS A 249 33.64 -39.32 -15.24
CA HIS A 249 32.88 -38.70 -16.31
C HIS A 249 32.06 -37.51 -15.75
N GLY A 250 32.16 -36.35 -16.38
CA GLY A 250 31.49 -35.12 -15.95
C GLY A 250 31.25 -34.19 -17.16
N GLY A 251 30.79 -32.97 -16.91
CA GLY A 251 30.52 -32.02 -17.98
C GLY A 251 29.33 -32.38 -18.89
N PRO A 252 29.21 -31.77 -20.08
CA PRO A 252 28.07 -31.92 -20.97
C PRO A 252 27.78 -33.35 -21.47
N SER A 253 28.76 -34.27 -21.41
CA SER A 253 28.54 -35.69 -21.73
C SER A 253 27.68 -36.42 -20.71
N CYS A 254 27.61 -35.92 -19.48
CA CYS A 254 26.90 -36.59 -18.39
C CYS A 254 25.63 -35.84 -18.00
N ASP A 255 25.71 -34.52 -17.92
CA ASP A 255 24.61 -33.64 -17.53
C ASP A 255 24.44 -32.55 -18.59
N SER A 256 23.20 -32.29 -19.04
CA SER A 256 22.94 -31.17 -19.96
C SER A 256 23.10 -29.83 -19.25
N GLY A 257 23.63 -28.84 -19.96
CA GLY A 257 23.82 -27.47 -19.49
C GLY A 257 22.90 -26.50 -20.22
N LEU A 258 22.37 -25.50 -19.51
CA LEU A 258 21.67 -24.37 -20.10
C LEU A 258 22.03 -23.06 -19.39
N THR A 259 22.07 -21.98 -20.18
CA THR A 259 22.29 -20.62 -19.69
C THR A 259 21.23 -20.27 -18.64
N GLY A 260 21.64 -19.60 -17.56
CA GLY A 260 20.70 -19.15 -16.52
C GLY A 260 20.13 -20.25 -15.62
N ARG A 261 20.70 -21.46 -15.60
CA ARG A 261 20.27 -22.53 -14.67
C ARG A 261 21.02 -22.54 -13.34
N LYS A 262 21.89 -21.55 -13.12
CA LYS A 262 22.68 -21.37 -11.90
C LYS A 262 22.48 -20.01 -11.23
N ILE A 263 21.32 -19.40 -11.42
CA ILE A 263 20.95 -18.07 -10.90
C ILE A 263 21.14 -17.89 -9.38
N VAL A 264 20.93 -18.94 -8.58
CA VAL A 264 21.18 -18.88 -7.12
C VAL A 264 22.68 -18.91 -6.81
N VAL A 265 23.47 -19.66 -7.58
CA VAL A 265 24.95 -19.67 -7.50
C VAL A 265 25.54 -18.35 -8.01
N ASP A 266 24.87 -17.70 -8.96
CA ASP A 266 25.30 -16.41 -9.51
C ASP A 266 25.10 -15.24 -8.56
N THR A 267 24.18 -15.40 -7.61
CA THR A 267 23.76 -14.35 -6.70
C THR A 267 24.26 -14.60 -5.28
N TYR A 268 23.42 -15.13 -4.40
CA TYR A 268 23.65 -15.10 -2.95
C TYR A 268 23.57 -16.49 -2.31
N GLY A 269 23.56 -17.58 -3.11
CA GLY A 269 23.64 -18.95 -2.61
C GLY A 269 22.47 -19.36 -1.71
N GLY A 270 21.27 -18.84 -1.99
CA GLY A 270 20.04 -19.10 -1.23
C GLY A 270 19.70 -18.02 -0.21
N TRP A 271 20.64 -17.10 0.08
CA TRP A 271 20.38 -15.93 0.91
C TRP A 271 19.67 -14.81 0.14
N GLY A 272 19.04 -13.88 0.87
CA GLY A 272 18.27 -12.81 0.26
C GLY A 272 17.04 -13.35 -0.47
N ALA A 273 16.92 -13.06 -1.75
CA ALA A 273 15.88 -13.58 -2.64
C ALA A 273 16.35 -13.48 -4.11
N HIS A 274 15.59 -14.08 -5.02
CA HIS A 274 15.87 -14.05 -6.46
C HIS A 274 14.59 -13.78 -7.25
N GLY A 275 14.65 -12.95 -8.29
CA GLY A 275 13.46 -12.53 -9.05
C GLY A 275 13.19 -13.33 -10.32
N GLY A 276 14.05 -14.30 -10.62
CA GLY A 276 13.89 -15.29 -11.69
C GLY A 276 14.73 -15.03 -12.93
N GLY A 277 15.09 -13.77 -13.21
CA GLY A 277 15.89 -13.40 -14.38
C GLY A 277 17.33 -13.92 -14.34
N CYS A 278 17.78 -14.58 -15.41
CA CYS A 278 19.19 -14.91 -15.60
C CYS A 278 20.01 -13.69 -16.06
N PHE A 279 21.33 -13.74 -15.88
CA PHE A 279 22.23 -12.63 -16.22
C PHE A 279 22.96 -12.86 -17.55
N SER A 280 23.60 -14.02 -17.70
CA SER A 280 24.49 -14.32 -18.83
C SER A 280 23.81 -14.14 -20.18
N GLY A 281 24.54 -13.62 -21.16
CA GLY A 281 24.05 -13.44 -22.53
C GLY A 281 23.14 -12.23 -22.74
N LYS A 282 22.83 -11.46 -21.70
CA LYS A 282 21.96 -10.27 -21.79
C LYS A 282 22.77 -8.98 -21.77
N ASP A 283 22.51 -8.08 -22.71
CA ASP A 283 23.06 -6.72 -22.65
C ASP A 283 22.40 -5.88 -21.54
N ALA A 284 22.98 -4.72 -21.24
CA ALA A 284 22.61 -3.93 -20.08
C ALA A 284 21.21 -3.29 -20.12
N THR A 285 20.51 -3.26 -21.28
CA THR A 285 19.11 -2.82 -21.32
C THR A 285 18.14 -3.86 -20.73
N LYS A 286 18.58 -5.11 -20.54
CA LYS A 286 17.79 -6.15 -19.87
C LYS A 286 17.94 -5.97 -18.37
N VAL A 287 16.87 -5.51 -17.75
CA VAL A 287 16.85 -5.14 -16.33
C VAL A 287 17.15 -6.30 -15.39
N ASP A 288 16.98 -7.55 -15.84
CA ASP A 288 17.39 -8.73 -15.06
C ASP A 288 18.85 -8.64 -14.61
N ARG A 289 19.73 -8.19 -15.51
CA ARG A 289 21.16 -8.01 -15.24
C ARG A 289 21.43 -6.66 -14.61
N SER A 290 21.11 -5.57 -15.30
CA SER A 290 21.49 -4.23 -14.86
C SER A 290 20.79 -3.82 -13.57
N GLY A 291 19.51 -4.17 -13.43
CA GLY A 291 18.74 -3.97 -12.20
C GLY A 291 19.30 -4.77 -11.03
N ALA A 292 19.63 -6.06 -11.20
CA ALA A 292 20.21 -6.87 -10.14
C ALA A 292 21.60 -6.35 -9.70
N TYR A 293 22.45 -5.96 -10.65
CA TYR A 293 23.77 -5.36 -10.35
C TYR A 293 23.61 -4.06 -9.57
N TYR A 294 22.69 -3.20 -9.98
CA TYR A 294 22.45 -1.96 -9.29
C TYR A 294 21.87 -2.17 -7.89
N CYS A 295 20.95 -3.14 -7.73
CA CYS A 295 20.45 -3.53 -6.42
C CYS A 295 21.57 -4.04 -5.50
N ARG A 296 22.53 -4.81 -6.03
CA ARG A 296 23.73 -5.23 -5.29
C ARG A 296 24.56 -4.03 -4.84
N LEU A 297 24.86 -3.09 -5.73
CA LEU A 297 25.62 -1.87 -5.41
C LEU A 297 24.99 -1.13 -4.24
N VAL A 298 23.68 -0.95 -4.30
CA VAL A 298 22.91 -0.24 -3.29
C VAL A 298 22.95 -0.98 -1.95
N ALA A 299 22.62 -2.28 -1.94
CA ALA A 299 22.65 -3.10 -0.73
C ALA A 299 24.04 -3.09 -0.07
N LYS A 300 25.08 -3.27 -0.89
CA LYS A 300 26.47 -3.25 -0.45
C LYS A 300 26.87 -1.88 0.11
N SER A 301 26.43 -0.79 -0.50
CA SER A 301 26.69 0.57 -0.03
C SER A 301 26.08 0.83 1.34
N LEU A 302 24.86 0.35 1.60
CA LEU A 302 24.21 0.50 2.92
C LEU A 302 24.99 -0.22 4.02
N VAL A 303 25.42 -1.47 3.78
CA VAL A 303 26.19 -2.26 4.76
C VAL A 303 27.61 -1.71 4.93
N ALA A 304 28.30 -1.36 3.84
CA ALA A 304 29.65 -0.80 3.89
C ALA A 304 29.72 0.53 4.64
N ASN A 305 28.69 1.37 4.49
CA ASN A 305 28.57 2.60 5.26
C ASN A 305 28.03 2.34 6.67
N GLY A 306 27.76 1.12 7.10
CA GLY A 306 27.36 0.81 8.48
C GLY A 306 25.96 1.30 8.86
N PHE A 307 25.04 1.39 7.89
CA PHE A 307 23.63 1.68 8.19
C PHE A 307 22.86 0.43 8.63
N CYS A 308 23.35 -0.75 8.28
CA CYS A 308 22.81 -2.03 8.71
C CYS A 308 23.89 -3.12 8.59
N ARG A 309 23.69 -4.26 9.24
CA ARG A 309 24.62 -5.40 9.14
C ARG A 309 24.29 -6.32 7.97
N ARG A 310 23.02 -6.44 7.59
CA ARG A 310 22.55 -7.13 6.38
C ARG A 310 21.34 -6.43 5.80
N VAL A 311 21.16 -6.50 4.49
CA VAL A 311 20.01 -5.89 3.81
C VAL A 311 19.66 -6.59 2.51
N LEU A 312 18.36 -6.73 2.26
CA LEU A 312 17.76 -7.15 0.99
C LEU A 312 17.06 -5.95 0.35
N LEU A 313 17.41 -5.66 -0.89
CA LEU A 313 16.74 -4.71 -1.77
C LEU A 313 15.92 -5.47 -2.80
N GLN A 314 14.72 -5.00 -3.13
CA GLN A 314 13.92 -5.46 -4.25
C GLN A 314 13.51 -4.29 -5.13
N VAL A 315 13.59 -4.47 -6.45
CA VAL A 315 13.07 -3.53 -7.45
C VAL A 315 12.27 -4.30 -8.50
N ALA A 316 11.20 -3.71 -9.02
CA ALA A 316 10.46 -4.26 -10.15
C ALA A 316 10.29 -3.24 -11.29
N TYR A 317 10.25 -3.72 -12.53
CA TYR A 317 10.02 -2.91 -13.73
C TYR A 317 8.88 -3.49 -14.57
N SER A 318 8.23 -2.62 -15.35
CA SER A 318 7.43 -3.00 -16.51
C SER A 318 8.25 -2.75 -17.76
N ILE A 319 8.03 -3.55 -18.81
CA ILE A 319 8.52 -3.20 -20.15
C ILE A 319 8.02 -1.80 -20.54
N ALA A 320 8.83 -1.08 -21.34
CA ALA A 320 8.56 0.26 -21.84
C ALA A 320 8.60 1.42 -20.82
N LEU A 321 8.76 1.15 -19.52
CA LEU A 321 9.00 2.18 -18.50
C LEU A 321 10.48 2.29 -18.12
N ALA A 322 10.99 3.52 -18.03
CA ALA A 322 12.34 3.77 -17.54
C ALA A 322 12.44 3.69 -16.02
N ASN A 323 11.42 4.17 -15.30
CA ASN A 323 11.37 4.15 -13.83
C ASN A 323 10.90 2.79 -13.29
N PRO A 324 11.39 2.36 -12.11
CA PRO A 324 10.87 1.16 -11.47
C PRO A 324 9.43 1.33 -10.99
N LEU A 325 8.65 0.24 -11.01
CA LEU A 325 7.30 0.13 -10.44
C LEU A 325 7.32 0.10 -8.91
N SER A 326 8.34 -0.54 -8.33
CA SER A 326 8.49 -0.72 -6.88
C SER A 326 9.96 -0.70 -6.44
N LEU A 327 10.17 -0.29 -5.18
CA LEU A 327 11.45 -0.34 -4.46
C LEU A 327 11.16 -0.71 -3.00
N HIS A 328 11.75 -1.80 -2.52
CA HIS A 328 11.61 -2.30 -1.16
C HIS A 328 12.98 -2.61 -0.54
N VAL A 329 13.16 -2.28 0.73
CA VAL A 329 14.39 -2.49 1.52
C VAL A 329 14.01 -3.27 2.78
N ASN A 330 14.79 -4.30 3.14
CA ASN A 330 14.62 -5.07 4.36
C ASN A 330 15.98 -5.41 5.00
N SER A 331 16.30 -4.84 6.16
CA SER A 331 17.55 -5.07 6.90
C SER A 331 17.50 -6.27 7.84
N PHE A 332 16.37 -6.97 7.89
CA PHE A 332 16.11 -8.07 8.81
C PHE A 332 16.29 -7.66 10.28
N GLY A 333 16.00 -6.40 10.61
CA GLY A 333 16.16 -5.85 11.95
C GLY A 333 17.59 -5.44 12.32
N THR A 334 18.53 -5.50 11.38
CA THR A 334 19.96 -5.26 11.64
C THR A 334 20.43 -3.83 11.37
N CYS A 335 19.49 -2.89 11.24
CA CYS A 335 19.82 -1.48 11.13
C CYS A 335 20.70 -1.02 12.31
N ALA A 336 21.63 -0.12 12.01
CA ALA A 336 22.39 0.59 13.02
C ALA A 336 21.46 1.44 13.88
N GLU A 337 21.88 1.75 15.09
CA GLU A 337 21.10 2.56 16.02
C GLU A 337 20.69 3.90 15.37
N GLY A 338 19.39 4.21 15.45
CA GLY A 338 18.78 5.35 14.77
C GLY A 338 18.14 5.03 13.42
N TYR A 339 18.55 3.98 12.72
CA TYR A 339 18.01 3.62 11.40
C TYR A 339 16.97 2.50 11.47
N ASP A 340 16.05 2.50 10.52
CA ASP A 340 15.14 1.39 10.19
C ASP A 340 15.08 1.17 8.67
N ASP A 341 14.35 0.17 8.21
CA ASP A 341 14.26 -0.16 6.78
C ASP A 341 13.69 1.00 5.93
N ASN A 342 12.85 1.85 6.52
CA ASN A 342 12.33 3.04 5.88
C ASN A 342 13.40 4.13 5.73
N ALA A 343 14.21 4.34 6.77
CA ALA A 343 15.37 5.23 6.71
C ALA A 343 16.36 4.77 5.63
N LEU A 344 16.63 3.46 5.56
CA LEU A 344 17.45 2.89 4.48
C LEU A 344 16.82 3.14 3.10
N LYS A 345 15.52 2.88 2.91
CA LYS A 345 14.81 3.17 1.65
C LYS A 345 14.88 4.64 1.26
N ALA A 346 14.80 5.56 2.23
CA ALA A 346 14.92 6.99 1.98
C ALA A 346 16.34 7.38 1.54
N ILE A 347 17.37 6.82 2.20
CA ILE A 347 18.77 6.94 1.79
C ILE A 347 18.92 6.43 0.35
N VAL A 348 18.35 5.26 0.04
CA VAL A 348 18.42 4.69 -1.30
C VAL A 348 17.79 5.62 -2.35
N THR A 349 16.58 6.12 -2.09
CA THR A 349 15.82 6.92 -3.05
C THR A 349 16.49 8.28 -3.34
N ARG A 350 17.17 8.88 -2.35
CA ARG A 350 17.90 10.16 -2.53
C ARG A 350 19.21 9.99 -3.30
N ASN A 351 19.89 8.88 -3.08
CA ASN A 351 21.27 8.73 -3.52
C ASN A 351 21.41 7.88 -4.77
N PHE A 352 20.38 7.15 -5.24
CA PHE A 352 20.50 6.22 -6.35
C PHE A 352 19.37 6.39 -7.36
N ASP A 353 19.73 6.62 -8.63
CA ASP A 353 18.78 6.70 -9.75
C ASP A 353 18.60 5.32 -10.40
N PHE A 354 17.40 4.76 -10.29
CA PHE A 354 17.04 3.43 -10.79
C PHE A 354 16.52 3.45 -12.23
N ARG A 355 16.57 4.57 -12.96
CA ARG A 355 16.18 4.54 -14.38
C ARG A 355 17.15 3.67 -15.17
N VAL A 356 16.66 2.77 -16.01
CA VAL A 356 17.48 1.75 -16.71
C VAL A 356 18.66 2.40 -17.45
N GLY A 357 18.39 3.43 -18.25
CA GLY A 357 19.43 4.24 -18.90
C GLY A 357 20.47 4.85 -17.95
N CYS A 358 20.02 5.32 -16.80
CA CYS A 358 20.89 5.89 -15.77
C CYS A 358 21.71 4.82 -15.05
N ILE A 359 21.19 3.60 -14.88
CA ILE A 359 21.94 2.46 -14.35
C ILE A 359 23.07 2.10 -15.31
N ILE A 360 22.76 1.93 -16.60
CA ILE A 360 23.75 1.61 -17.65
C ILE A 360 24.89 2.63 -17.62
N LYS A 361 24.56 3.92 -17.53
CA LYS A 361 25.52 5.02 -17.49
C LYS A 361 26.34 5.05 -16.20
N GLN A 362 25.70 4.91 -15.04
CA GLN A 362 26.37 4.96 -13.73
C GLN A 362 27.33 3.78 -13.50
N LEU A 363 26.97 2.60 -14.03
CA LEU A 363 27.75 1.39 -13.90
C LEU A 363 28.68 1.14 -15.10
N ASP A 364 28.63 1.97 -16.14
CA ASP A 364 29.44 1.85 -17.36
C ASP A 364 29.38 0.43 -17.96
N LEU A 365 28.14 0.01 -18.27
CA LEU A 365 27.79 -1.38 -18.64
C LEU A 365 27.77 -1.64 -20.16
N THR A 366 28.18 -0.69 -20.99
CA THR A 366 28.30 -0.88 -22.45
C THR A 366 29.72 -1.34 -22.86
N ARG A 367 30.40 -2.08 -21.97
CA ARG A 367 31.78 -2.55 -22.13
C ARG A 367 31.83 -4.08 -22.13
N PRO A 368 32.85 -4.69 -22.76
CA PRO A 368 33.03 -6.15 -22.78
C PRO A 368 33.63 -6.64 -21.44
N ILE A 369 32.80 -6.73 -20.40
CA ILE A 369 33.20 -7.06 -19.02
C ILE A 369 32.49 -8.30 -18.44
N PHE A 370 31.56 -8.90 -19.18
CA PHE A 370 30.59 -9.83 -18.62
C PHE A 370 31.10 -11.28 -18.53
N SER A 371 31.99 -11.72 -19.42
CA SER A 371 32.55 -13.09 -19.41
C SER A 371 33.16 -13.46 -18.06
N ARG A 372 33.79 -12.49 -17.40
CA ARG A 372 34.41 -12.70 -16.09
C ARG A 372 33.40 -12.96 -14.97
N THR A 373 32.13 -12.64 -15.19
CA THR A 373 31.04 -12.74 -14.21
C THR A 373 30.31 -14.08 -14.25
N SER A 374 30.30 -14.73 -15.42
CA SER A 374 29.59 -15.98 -15.73
C SER A 374 29.90 -17.19 -14.85
N CYS A 375 30.99 -17.16 -14.07
CA CYS A 375 31.34 -18.16 -13.08
C CYS A 375 31.89 -17.54 -11.79
N TYR A 376 31.78 -18.30 -10.69
CA TYR A 376 32.20 -17.92 -9.35
C TYR A 376 31.46 -16.68 -8.79
N GLY A 377 30.18 -16.55 -9.12
CA GLY A 377 29.32 -15.47 -8.65
C GLY A 377 29.57 -14.13 -9.38
N HIS A 378 28.49 -13.39 -9.58
CA HIS A 378 28.55 -12.02 -10.11
C HIS A 378 28.89 -11.00 -9.02
N PHE A 379 28.72 -11.37 -7.75
CA PHE A 379 28.82 -10.47 -6.59
C PHE A 379 29.94 -10.88 -5.63
N GLY A 380 30.38 -9.93 -4.80
CA GLY A 380 31.44 -10.14 -3.81
C GLY A 380 32.84 -10.24 -4.41
N ARG A 381 33.07 -9.57 -5.54
CA ARG A 381 34.35 -9.61 -6.28
C ARG A 381 34.97 -8.22 -6.35
N HIS A 382 36.30 -8.21 -6.49
CA HIS A 382 37.09 -6.98 -6.61
C HIS A 382 37.72 -6.92 -7.99
N GLY A 383 37.79 -5.72 -8.56
CA GLY A 383 38.30 -5.48 -9.91
C GLY A 383 37.59 -4.29 -10.56
N ASP A 384 38.24 -3.72 -11.57
CA ASP A 384 37.68 -2.55 -12.26
C ASP A 384 36.44 -2.88 -13.08
N GLU A 385 36.31 -4.14 -13.50
CA GLU A 385 35.17 -4.69 -14.22
C GLU A 385 33.89 -4.78 -13.37
N TYR A 386 33.98 -4.90 -12.05
CA TYR A 386 32.81 -5.08 -11.17
C TYR A 386 32.34 -3.73 -10.61
N THR A 387 31.88 -2.84 -11.48
CA THR A 387 31.49 -1.47 -11.09
C THR A 387 30.38 -1.44 -10.04
N TRP A 388 29.51 -2.45 -10.02
CA TRP A 388 28.48 -2.62 -8.99
C TRP A 388 29.00 -3.04 -7.61
N GLU A 389 30.26 -3.47 -7.50
CA GLU A 389 30.90 -3.77 -6.22
C GLU A 389 31.57 -2.54 -5.59
N ARG A 390 31.55 -1.37 -6.27
CA ARG A 390 32.10 -0.11 -5.77
C ARG A 390 31.04 0.63 -4.95
N CYS A 391 31.19 0.59 -3.63
CA CYS A 391 30.24 1.25 -2.73
C CYS A 391 30.22 2.76 -2.95
N ARG A 392 29.01 3.34 -2.97
CA ARG A 392 28.83 4.80 -2.93
C ARG A 392 29.10 5.28 -1.51
N ASP A 393 29.84 6.38 -1.38
CA ASP A 393 29.99 7.06 -0.09
C ASP A 393 28.64 7.66 0.30
N LEU A 394 28.17 7.27 1.48
CA LEU A 394 26.91 7.71 2.07
C LEU A 394 27.16 8.29 3.47
N SER A 395 28.40 8.66 3.79
CA SER A 395 28.76 9.22 5.10
C SER A 395 27.97 10.48 5.45
N HIS A 396 27.56 11.27 4.44
CA HIS A 396 26.71 12.46 4.61
C HIS A 396 25.29 12.14 5.10
N GLU A 397 24.83 10.89 4.99
CA GLU A 397 23.52 10.45 5.49
C GLU A 397 23.57 10.07 6.98
N LYS A 398 24.77 9.97 7.59
CA LYS A 398 24.92 9.64 9.01
C LYS A 398 24.57 10.83 9.90
N GLY A 399 23.35 10.86 10.43
CA GLY A 399 22.81 11.94 11.27
C GLY A 399 21.35 12.31 10.98
N ALA A 400 20.74 11.68 9.97
CA ALA A 400 19.36 11.93 9.57
C ALA A 400 18.43 10.76 9.91
N VAL A 401 17.54 11.00 10.89
CA VAL A 401 16.27 10.30 11.17
C VAL A 401 16.33 9.03 12.03
N ASN A 402 15.31 8.91 12.87
CA ASN A 402 15.14 8.11 14.07
C ASN A 402 13.80 7.33 13.94
N HIS A 403 13.83 6.03 14.27
CA HIS A 403 12.74 5.17 14.79
C HIS A 403 11.78 4.34 13.87
N ASN A 404 12.04 3.01 13.83
CA ASN A 404 11.46 1.88 14.61
C ASN A 404 10.03 1.25 14.40
N PHE A 405 10.06 -0.10 14.29
CA PHE A 405 9.18 -1.20 14.80
C PHE A 405 8.21 -2.04 13.92
N LYS A 406 8.02 -3.30 14.38
CA LYS A 406 7.85 -4.62 13.73
C LYS A 406 6.42 -5.19 13.60
N SER A 407 6.34 -6.16 12.67
CA SER A 407 5.43 -7.30 12.40
C SER A 407 4.39 -7.82 13.41
N LEU A 408 3.16 -7.98 12.94
CA LEU A 408 2.40 -9.23 12.63
C LEU A 408 0.95 -8.79 12.33
N ASP A 409 0.44 -8.94 11.11
CA ASP A 409 -0.97 -8.63 10.79
C ASP A 409 -1.53 -9.67 9.81
N PRO A 410 -2.78 -10.17 9.96
CA PRO A 410 -3.41 -11.20 9.13
C PRO A 410 -3.71 -10.79 7.67
N ASP A 411 -3.02 -9.77 7.16
CA ASP A 411 -3.21 -9.16 5.84
C ASP A 411 -2.39 -9.83 4.74
N SER A 412 -2.15 -11.14 4.82
CA SER A 412 -1.36 -11.89 3.83
C SER A 412 -1.98 -11.94 2.41
N GLY A 413 -3.18 -11.37 2.22
CA GLY A 413 -3.79 -11.10 0.91
C GLY A 413 -3.86 -9.62 0.51
N VAL A 414 -3.65 -8.69 1.44
CA VAL A 414 -3.76 -7.24 1.15
C VAL A 414 -2.42 -6.75 0.61
N ARG A 415 -2.38 -6.40 -0.69
CA ARG A 415 -1.32 -5.51 -1.17
C ARG A 415 -1.49 -4.17 -0.46
N TYR A 416 -0.66 -3.88 0.52
CA TYR A 416 -0.45 -2.50 1.00
C TYR A 416 0.32 -1.69 -0.05
N SER A 417 -0.20 -1.59 -1.29
CA SER A 417 0.24 -0.61 -2.28
C SER A 417 -0.27 0.80 -1.98
N HIS A 418 -0.96 1.00 -0.86
CA HIS A 418 -1.21 2.36 -0.33
C HIS A 418 0.08 3.11 0.09
N THR A 419 1.29 2.56 -0.08
CA THR A 419 2.54 3.35 0.08
C THR A 419 2.71 4.45 -0.98
N LYS A 420 1.88 4.47 -2.03
CA LYS A 420 1.74 5.61 -2.96
C LYS A 420 0.59 6.57 -2.57
N HIS A 421 -0.20 6.26 -1.53
CA HIS A 421 -1.28 7.12 -1.07
C HIS A 421 -0.71 8.43 -0.48
N PRO A 422 -1.19 9.61 -0.91
CA PRO A 422 -0.77 10.88 -0.31
C PRO A 422 -0.92 10.85 1.21
N ALA A 423 -2.02 10.31 1.77
CA ALA A 423 -2.16 10.25 3.23
C ALA A 423 -1.23 9.23 3.94
N HIS A 424 -0.78 8.12 3.33
CA HIS A 424 0.10 7.17 4.04
C HIS A 424 1.55 7.65 4.17
N LYS A 425 1.98 8.64 3.39
CA LYS A 425 3.28 9.33 3.60
C LYS A 425 3.35 10.08 4.92
N TYR A 426 2.25 10.16 5.66
CA TYR A 426 2.15 11.01 6.83
C TYR A 426 1.86 10.22 8.12
N THR A 427 1.68 8.89 8.09
CA THR A 427 1.51 8.10 9.33
C THR A 427 2.83 8.04 10.06
N LEU A 428 2.88 8.70 11.21
CA LEU A 428 4.05 8.61 12.08
C LEU A 428 4.20 7.16 12.54
N ALA A 429 5.33 6.54 12.19
CA ALA A 429 5.75 5.29 12.81
C ALA A 429 5.82 5.46 14.34
N PRO A 430 5.62 4.40 15.15
CA PRO A 430 5.75 4.44 16.60
C PRO A 430 7.20 4.80 16.99
N GLY A 431 7.47 6.10 17.13
CA GLY A 431 8.83 6.61 17.20
C GLY A 431 9.00 8.12 17.19
N PHE A 432 7.94 8.90 16.97
CA PHE A 432 8.08 10.35 16.79
C PHE A 432 8.48 11.08 18.08
N ARG A 433 9.71 11.62 18.12
CA ARG A 433 10.15 12.59 19.14
C ARG A 433 9.90 14.02 18.63
N ALA A 434 9.06 14.76 19.35
CA ALA A 434 8.84 16.18 19.15
C ALA A 434 10.08 16.99 19.57
N SER A 435 10.99 17.22 18.63
CA SER A 435 11.95 18.33 18.59
C SER A 435 12.77 18.11 17.34
N ASN A 436 12.75 19.06 16.40
CA ASN A 436 13.75 19.34 15.35
C ASN A 436 13.20 20.20 14.19
N GLY A 437 11.94 20.63 14.24
CA GLY A 437 11.36 21.53 13.22
C GLY A 437 11.92 22.96 13.22
N GLU A 438 12.60 23.40 14.29
CA GLU A 438 13.03 24.80 14.40
C GLU A 438 14.34 25.08 13.63
N CYS A 439 15.28 24.12 13.54
CA CYS A 439 16.57 24.37 12.90
C CYS A 439 16.50 24.53 11.36
N LEU A 440 15.56 23.83 10.69
CA LEU A 440 15.39 23.96 9.23
C LEU A 440 14.76 25.30 8.83
N ALA A 441 13.84 25.82 9.64
CA ALA A 441 13.22 27.12 9.40
C ALA A 441 14.24 28.26 9.56
N TYR A 442 15.11 28.20 10.59
CA TYR A 442 16.21 29.17 10.75
C TYR A 442 17.21 29.11 9.60
N PHE A 443 17.52 27.92 9.09
CA PHE A 443 18.45 27.77 7.96
C PHE A 443 17.86 28.29 6.63
N ALA A 444 16.57 28.05 6.38
CA ALA A 444 15.86 28.59 5.21
C ALA A 444 15.74 30.12 5.24
N ILE A 445 15.51 30.70 6.43
CA ILE A 445 15.51 32.15 6.65
C ILE A 445 16.92 32.72 6.45
N LEU A 446 17.97 32.03 6.94
CA LEU A 446 19.36 32.45 6.74
C LEU A 446 19.77 32.43 5.26
N ILE A 447 19.37 31.40 4.51
CA ILE A 447 19.59 31.31 3.06
C ILE A 447 18.83 32.41 2.31
N HIS A 448 17.60 32.73 2.71
CA HIS A 448 16.83 33.83 2.13
C HIS A 448 17.48 35.20 2.40
N ILE A 449 17.96 35.43 3.62
CA ILE A 449 18.67 36.67 3.98
C ILE A 449 19.98 36.77 3.18
N LEU A 450 20.74 35.67 3.05
CA LEU A 450 21.96 35.63 2.25
C LEU A 450 21.68 35.83 0.75
N GLY A 451 20.59 35.28 0.23
CA GLY A 451 20.13 35.48 -1.15
C GLY A 451 19.73 36.93 -1.43
N ILE A 452 19.06 37.58 -0.48
CA ILE A 452 18.70 39.01 -0.56
C ILE A 452 19.97 39.88 -0.50
N LEU A 453 20.92 39.58 0.40
CA LEU A 453 22.20 40.30 0.49
C LEU A 453 23.05 40.11 -0.78
N TYR A 454 23.03 38.91 -1.37
CA TYR A 454 23.68 38.62 -2.66
C TYR A 454 23.03 39.39 -3.81
N ALA A 455 21.70 39.46 -3.86
CA ALA A 455 20.97 40.25 -4.85
C ALA A 455 21.24 41.77 -4.70
N ILE A 456 21.31 42.29 -3.46
CA ILE A 456 21.68 43.69 -3.17
C ILE A 456 23.13 43.97 -3.58
N GLY A 457 24.05 43.02 -3.38
CA GLY A 457 25.45 43.12 -3.82
C GLY A 457 25.60 43.07 -5.35
N PHE A 458 24.80 42.25 -6.02
CA PHE A 458 24.79 42.10 -7.47
C PHE A 458 24.27 43.38 -8.16
N ILE A 459 23.18 43.96 -7.63
CA ILE A 459 22.58 45.21 -8.12
C ILE A 459 23.51 46.42 -7.88
N ARG A 460 24.44 46.36 -6.92
CA ARG A 460 25.42 47.43 -6.64
C ARG A 460 26.70 47.38 -7.49
N SER A 461 26.89 46.37 -8.34
CA SER A 461 28.16 46.15 -9.06
C SER A 461 28.15 46.47 -10.56
N ALA A 462 27.01 46.84 -11.14
CA ALA A 462 26.95 47.24 -12.55
C ALA A 462 26.89 48.78 -12.69
N LYS A 463 28.03 49.35 -13.09
CA LYS A 463 28.17 50.75 -13.51
C LYS A 463 27.31 51.05 -14.75
N TYR A 464 26.47 52.08 -14.64
CA TYR A 464 26.00 53.09 -15.63
C TYR A 464 25.57 52.60 -17.03
N THR A 465 24.34 52.87 -17.49
CA THR A 465 23.76 54.21 -17.68
C THR A 465 22.33 54.41 -17.19
N GLU A 466 22.17 55.46 -16.40
CA GLU A 466 20.95 56.17 -15.92
C GLU A 466 20.46 57.22 -16.97
N PRO A 467 19.45 58.12 -16.73
CA PRO A 467 18.24 58.08 -15.88
C PRO A 467 17.01 58.84 -16.47
N ALA A 468 15.85 58.79 -15.79
CA ALA A 468 15.10 59.97 -15.33
C ALA A 468 13.98 59.52 -14.35
N TRP A 469 13.66 60.37 -13.35
CA TRP A 469 12.46 60.40 -12.45
C TRP A 469 12.15 59.13 -11.63
N VAL A 470 12.28 58.99 -10.29
CA VAL A 470 12.16 59.79 -9.05
C VAL A 470 10.73 60.22 -8.64
N THR A 471 10.43 59.91 -7.36
CA THR A 471 9.41 60.39 -6.41
C THR A 471 8.17 59.50 -6.26
N GLY A 472 7.72 59.10 -5.06
CA GLY A 472 8.07 59.34 -3.65
C GLY A 472 6.97 58.64 -2.80
N PHE A 473 7.01 58.44 -1.48
CA PHE A 473 7.46 59.25 -0.35
C PHE A 473 7.26 58.39 0.94
N ARG A 474 8.23 58.41 1.88
CA ARG A 474 8.17 58.53 3.38
C ARG A 474 7.01 57.84 4.17
N ARG A 475 7.09 57.35 5.43
CA ARG A 475 7.99 57.28 6.64
C ARG A 475 7.18 56.41 7.67
N ILE A 476 7.66 55.36 8.36
CA ILE A 476 8.31 55.29 9.72
C ILE A 476 7.54 56.05 10.84
N PRO A 477 7.39 55.60 12.13
CA PRO A 477 7.35 54.27 12.78
C PRO A 477 6.42 54.15 14.05
N TYR A 478 6.56 53.04 14.80
CA TYR A 478 6.55 52.92 16.30
C TYR A 478 5.35 52.36 17.11
N ILE A 479 5.67 51.26 17.82
CA ILE A 479 5.47 50.94 19.26
C ILE A 479 4.18 50.27 19.80
N GLN A 480 4.41 49.00 20.18
CA GLN A 480 4.16 48.26 21.43
C GLN A 480 2.81 48.21 22.18
N GLN A 481 2.62 46.99 22.69
CA GLN A 481 2.17 46.57 24.04
C GLN A 481 0.74 45.99 24.15
N ASN A 482 0.69 44.64 24.19
CA ASN A 482 -0.25 43.84 25.00
C ASN A 482 -0.22 44.31 26.48
N PRO A 483 -1.20 43.99 27.37
CA PRO A 483 -2.21 42.91 27.29
C PRO A 483 -3.63 43.32 27.78
N ILE A 484 -4.63 42.44 27.59
CA ILE A 484 -5.55 41.91 28.64
C ILE A 484 -6.66 41.09 27.95
N ILE A 485 -6.78 39.85 28.43
CA ILE A 485 -7.83 38.88 28.13
C ILE A 485 -9.14 39.36 28.77
N THR A 486 -10.23 39.38 28.01
CA THR A 486 -11.57 39.10 28.57
C THR A 486 -12.38 38.17 27.65
N GLN A 487 -12.70 37.01 28.22
CA GLN A 487 -13.67 36.03 27.74
C GLN A 487 -15.08 36.64 27.76
N ALA A 488 -15.55 37.27 26.68
CA ALA A 488 -16.97 37.56 26.46
C ALA A 488 -17.24 38.12 25.05
N ALA A 489 -17.02 37.34 23.98
CA ALA A 489 -17.50 37.73 22.63
C ALA A 489 -17.70 36.58 21.63
N THR A 490 -17.66 35.31 22.03
CA THR A 490 -17.76 34.15 21.11
C THR A 490 -19.19 33.76 20.70
N ARG A 491 -20.13 34.71 20.57
CA ARG A 491 -21.50 34.39 20.08
C ARG A 491 -22.06 35.29 18.99
N HIS A 492 -21.29 36.20 18.39
CA HIS A 492 -21.81 37.06 17.31
C HIS A 492 -20.88 37.23 16.09
N TYR A 493 -19.87 36.37 15.91
CA TYR A 493 -18.85 36.57 14.87
C TYR A 493 -18.83 35.57 13.70
N TRP A 494 -19.92 34.84 13.47
CA TRP A 494 -20.03 33.90 12.33
C TRP A 494 -21.27 34.11 11.46
N ARG A 495 -21.79 35.35 11.38
CA ARG A 495 -22.91 35.68 10.49
C ARG A 495 -22.72 36.93 9.61
N ASP A 496 -21.70 37.76 9.87
CA ASP A 496 -21.60 39.09 9.23
C ASP A 496 -20.25 39.42 8.54
N ARG A 497 -19.45 38.42 8.15
CA ARG A 497 -18.23 38.67 7.34
C ARG A 497 -18.18 38.02 5.96
N TYR A 498 -19.28 37.43 5.51
CA TYR A 498 -19.45 37.01 4.11
C TYR A 498 -20.45 37.89 3.31
N ASN A 499 -20.94 39.01 3.87
CA ASN A 499 -21.97 39.83 3.22
C ASN A 499 -21.64 41.33 3.02
N THR A 500 -20.38 41.73 3.12
CA THR A 500 -19.99 43.12 2.82
C THR A 500 -18.62 43.18 2.14
N HIS A 501 -18.55 42.70 0.90
CA HIS A 501 -17.71 43.26 -0.18
C HIS A 501 -17.88 42.53 -1.52
N LEU A 502 -19.11 42.19 -1.92
CA LEU A 502 -19.46 41.76 -3.30
C LEU A 502 -20.93 42.10 -3.62
N LEU A 503 -21.30 43.35 -3.37
CA LEU A 503 -22.47 44.00 -3.96
C LEU A 503 -21.96 45.17 -4.83
N ALA A 504 -21.18 44.81 -5.85
CA ALA A 504 -20.77 45.70 -6.93
C ALA A 504 -20.18 44.88 -8.09
N GLU A 505 -20.93 43.88 -8.59
CA GLU A 505 -20.78 43.32 -9.96
C GLU A 505 -21.91 42.30 -10.23
N THR A 506 -23.16 42.75 -10.12
CA THR A 506 -24.36 42.01 -10.53
C THR A 506 -24.50 41.95 -12.06
N ASN A 507 -23.49 41.48 -12.80
CA ASN A 507 -23.58 41.30 -14.26
C ASN A 507 -22.62 40.24 -14.87
N VAL A 508 -21.96 39.37 -14.10
CA VAL A 508 -20.88 38.52 -14.65
C VAL A 508 -21.31 37.08 -15.03
N LEU A 509 -22.48 36.59 -14.57
CA LEU A 509 -22.96 35.25 -14.98
C LEU A 509 -23.76 35.27 -16.30
N GLU A 510 -24.50 36.34 -16.60
CA GLU A 510 -25.20 36.47 -17.89
C GLU A 510 -24.24 36.56 -19.09
N ALA A 511 -23.03 37.08 -18.88
CA ALA A 511 -22.02 37.23 -19.92
C ALA A 511 -21.11 35.99 -20.12
N ARG A 512 -21.23 34.94 -19.28
CA ARG A 512 -20.29 33.80 -19.25
C ARG A 512 -20.86 32.43 -19.62
N LEU A 513 -22.18 32.28 -19.70
CA LEU A 513 -22.75 31.04 -20.22
C LEU A 513 -22.75 31.14 -21.75
N GLU A 514 -21.71 30.61 -22.40
CA GLU A 514 -21.75 30.30 -23.84
C GLU A 514 -23.06 29.55 -24.14
N SER A 515 -23.67 29.80 -25.30
CA SER A 515 -24.97 29.20 -25.66
C SER A 515 -24.98 27.67 -25.44
N GLY A 516 -23.84 27.01 -25.71
CA GLY A 516 -23.67 25.58 -25.50
C GLY A 516 -23.81 25.11 -24.03
N THR A 517 -23.51 25.94 -23.03
CA THR A 517 -23.69 25.55 -21.62
C THR A 517 -25.16 25.54 -21.22
N LYS A 518 -25.96 26.49 -21.73
CA LYS A 518 -27.41 26.51 -21.49
C LYS A 518 -28.08 25.28 -22.10
N ASP A 519 -27.69 24.93 -23.33
CA ASP A 519 -28.22 23.76 -24.03
C ASP A 519 -27.91 22.46 -23.28
N VAL A 520 -26.68 22.31 -22.75
CA VAL A 520 -26.28 21.13 -21.97
C VAL A 520 -27.03 21.02 -20.64
N ILE A 521 -27.23 22.14 -19.92
CA ILE A 521 -28.00 22.11 -18.67
C ILE A 521 -29.48 21.80 -18.96
N GLN A 522 -30.05 22.35 -20.03
CA GLN A 522 -31.42 22.05 -20.44
C GLN A 522 -31.55 20.56 -20.80
N GLN A 523 -30.62 20.02 -21.58
CA GLN A 523 -30.59 18.59 -21.92
C GLN A 523 -30.53 17.71 -20.65
N PHE A 524 -29.68 18.06 -19.68
CA PHE A 524 -29.62 17.34 -18.40
C PHE A 524 -30.97 17.36 -17.66
N MET A 525 -31.61 18.53 -17.58
CA MET A 525 -32.91 18.67 -16.94
C MET A 525 -33.97 17.82 -17.65
N ASP A 526 -34.00 17.84 -18.99
CA ASP A 526 -34.95 17.06 -19.79
C ASP A 526 -34.78 15.55 -19.57
N ILE A 527 -33.53 15.04 -19.53
CA ILE A 527 -33.24 13.63 -19.24
C ILE A 527 -33.66 13.27 -17.80
N THR A 528 -33.33 14.13 -16.83
CA THR A 528 -33.61 13.86 -15.42
C THR A 528 -35.11 13.90 -15.11
N GLU A 529 -35.86 14.79 -15.78
CA GLU A 529 -37.32 14.91 -15.64
C GLU A 529 -38.06 13.67 -16.14
N GLN A 530 -37.53 12.98 -17.15
CA GLN A 530 -38.07 11.69 -17.62
C GLN A 530 -37.86 10.55 -16.61
N GLN A 531 -36.97 10.73 -15.63
CA GLN A 531 -36.56 9.70 -14.66
C GLN A 531 -37.03 10.00 -13.22
N SER A 532 -37.70 11.12 -12.97
CA SER A 532 -37.93 11.61 -11.60
C SER A 532 -39.25 11.15 -10.97
N ASP A 533 -39.18 10.67 -9.72
CA ASP A 533 -40.26 10.76 -8.75
C ASP A 533 -40.24 12.15 -8.08
N GLU A 534 -41.41 12.80 -7.98
CA GLU A 534 -41.59 14.22 -7.59
C GLU A 534 -41.25 14.55 -6.11
N GLU A 535 -40.96 13.57 -5.25
CA GLU A 535 -40.96 13.78 -3.79
C GLU A 535 -39.58 14.12 -3.16
N ASN A 536 -38.47 14.05 -3.89
CA ASN A 536 -37.14 14.26 -3.30
C ASN A 536 -36.72 15.75 -3.32
N ILE A 537 -36.65 16.37 -2.13
CA ILE A 537 -36.27 17.78 -1.91
C ILE A 537 -34.93 18.14 -2.56
N ALA A 538 -33.91 17.29 -2.46
CA ALA A 538 -32.60 17.54 -3.06
C ALA A 538 -32.65 17.54 -4.60
N LYS A 539 -33.50 16.70 -5.22
CA LYS A 539 -33.73 16.71 -6.67
C LYS A 539 -34.47 17.98 -7.10
N ILE A 540 -35.48 18.40 -6.36
CA ILE A 540 -36.20 19.67 -6.58
C ILE A 540 -35.21 20.84 -6.49
N TYR A 541 -34.34 20.85 -5.47
CA TYR A 541 -33.30 21.85 -5.32
C TYR A 541 -32.34 21.88 -6.49
N LEU A 542 -31.83 20.72 -6.92
CA LEU A 542 -30.95 20.64 -8.09
C LEU A 542 -31.64 21.21 -9.34
N LYS A 543 -32.88 20.80 -9.61
CA LYS A 543 -33.67 21.29 -10.76
C LYS A 543 -33.89 22.80 -10.69
N GLN A 544 -34.37 23.31 -9.56
CA GLN A 544 -34.64 24.73 -9.39
C GLN A 544 -33.35 25.57 -9.48
N ARG A 545 -32.25 25.08 -8.91
CA ARG A 545 -30.95 25.74 -8.97
C ARG A 545 -30.41 25.81 -10.39
N LEU A 546 -30.46 24.72 -11.14
CA LEU A 546 -30.06 24.68 -12.55
C LEU A 546 -30.94 25.60 -13.42
N HIS A 547 -32.25 25.60 -13.17
CA HIS A 547 -33.18 26.51 -13.85
C HIS A 547 -32.85 27.98 -13.56
N ASN A 548 -32.56 28.31 -12.31
CA ASN A 548 -32.14 29.66 -11.91
C ASN A 548 -30.82 30.07 -12.58
N ILE A 549 -29.83 29.16 -12.64
CA ILE A 549 -28.57 29.38 -13.36
C ILE A 549 -28.83 29.71 -14.84
N VAL A 550 -29.66 28.93 -15.53
CA VAL A 550 -29.98 29.12 -16.96
C VAL A 550 -30.68 30.47 -17.20
N ASN A 551 -31.57 30.87 -16.29
CA ASN A 551 -32.37 32.08 -16.39
C ASN A 551 -31.72 33.33 -15.76
N GLY A 552 -30.50 33.22 -15.23
CA GLY A 552 -29.83 34.34 -14.55
C GLY A 552 -30.52 34.79 -13.26
N ILE A 553 -31.29 33.90 -12.62
CA ILE A 553 -31.98 34.16 -11.36
C ILE A 553 -31.04 33.83 -10.19
N SER A 554 -31.12 34.61 -9.11
CA SER A 554 -30.31 34.40 -7.90
C SER A 554 -30.63 33.06 -7.21
N ASN A 555 -29.58 32.35 -6.79
CA ASN A 555 -29.67 31.15 -5.95
C ASN A 555 -29.62 31.44 -4.44
N VAL A 556 -29.52 32.71 -4.04
CA VAL A 556 -29.41 33.10 -2.63
C VAL A 556 -30.66 32.68 -1.85
N GLY A 557 -30.47 31.91 -0.78
CA GLY A 557 -31.53 31.46 0.12
C GLY A 557 -32.35 30.26 -0.37
N LEU A 558 -32.05 29.72 -1.56
CA LEU A 558 -32.79 28.59 -2.14
C LEU A 558 -32.78 27.35 -1.24
N GLU A 559 -31.64 27.06 -0.62
CA GLU A 559 -31.45 25.96 0.34
C GLU A 559 -32.36 26.07 1.58
N GLU A 560 -32.61 27.28 2.07
CA GLU A 560 -33.50 27.54 3.21
C GLU A 560 -34.96 27.44 2.79
N GLN A 561 -35.30 28.01 1.63
CA GLN A 561 -36.65 27.96 1.06
C GLN A 561 -37.11 26.51 0.79
N LEU A 562 -36.22 25.67 0.27
CA LEU A 562 -36.52 24.26 -0.02
C LEU A 562 -36.26 23.33 1.18
N GLY A 563 -35.75 23.85 2.31
CA GLY A 563 -35.59 23.10 3.54
C GLY A 563 -34.37 22.16 3.59
N LEU A 564 -33.35 22.33 2.74
CA LEU A 564 -32.14 21.50 2.77
C LEU A 564 -31.37 21.64 4.09
N ASN A 565 -31.49 22.80 4.74
CA ASN A 565 -30.86 23.09 6.02
C ASN A 565 -31.73 22.73 7.25
N LYS A 566 -32.91 22.10 7.07
CA LYS A 566 -33.86 21.77 8.17
C LYS A 566 -33.18 21.12 9.38
N TYR A 567 -32.26 20.19 9.11
CA TYR A 567 -31.55 19.42 10.13
C TYR A 567 -30.09 19.82 10.33
N ASN A 568 -29.63 20.93 9.73
CA ASN A 568 -28.23 21.38 9.77
C ASN A 568 -27.24 20.28 9.33
N SER A 569 -27.62 19.50 8.31
CA SER A 569 -26.85 18.32 7.91
C SER A 569 -25.68 18.64 6.97
N PHE A 570 -25.67 19.81 6.34
CA PHE A 570 -24.63 20.25 5.41
C PHE A 570 -23.67 21.24 6.07
N THR A 571 -22.38 21.11 5.76
CA THR A 571 -21.36 22.10 6.08
C THR A 571 -21.09 23.04 4.91
N ASN A 572 -21.25 22.56 3.68
CA ASN A 572 -21.04 23.34 2.45
C ASN A 572 -21.93 22.78 1.35
N PHE A 573 -22.44 23.65 0.47
CA PHE A 573 -23.02 23.25 -0.82
C PHE A 573 -22.01 23.50 -1.94
N VAL A 574 -22.10 22.71 -3.01
CA VAL A 574 -21.25 22.91 -4.21
C VAL A 574 -21.63 24.24 -4.86
N ASP A 575 -20.70 25.04 -5.36
CA ASP A 575 -21.02 26.28 -6.10
C ASP A 575 -21.56 26.00 -7.52
N ASP A 576 -22.03 27.06 -8.20
CA ASP A 576 -22.67 26.93 -9.52
C ASP A 576 -21.68 26.47 -10.59
N ASP A 577 -20.43 26.94 -10.58
CA ASP A 577 -19.42 26.59 -11.58
C ASP A 577 -19.05 25.09 -11.51
N ASN A 578 -18.81 24.58 -10.30
CA ASN A 578 -18.55 23.17 -10.04
C ASN A 578 -19.77 22.30 -10.32
N LEU A 579 -20.99 22.80 -10.08
CA LEU A 579 -22.23 22.09 -10.41
C LEU A 579 -22.40 21.96 -11.93
N ILE A 580 -22.19 23.04 -12.68
CA ILE A 580 -22.26 23.05 -14.14
C ILE A 580 -21.22 22.09 -14.74
N ALA A 581 -19.99 22.09 -14.22
CA ALA A 581 -18.93 21.19 -14.69
C ALA A 581 -19.28 19.70 -14.49
N GLN A 582 -19.92 19.36 -13.37
CA GLN A 582 -20.44 18.01 -13.12
C GLN A 582 -21.53 17.64 -14.13
N VAL A 583 -22.50 18.54 -14.35
CA VAL A 583 -23.59 18.33 -15.33
C VAL A 583 -23.06 18.14 -16.75
N GLN A 584 -22.14 19.00 -17.20
CA GLN A 584 -21.52 18.87 -18.52
C GLN A 584 -20.79 17.54 -18.70
N THR A 585 -20.13 17.07 -17.65
CA THR A 585 -19.42 15.78 -17.67
C THR A 585 -20.41 14.61 -17.69
N ALA A 586 -21.47 14.67 -16.88
CA ALA A 586 -22.52 13.67 -16.87
C ALA A 586 -23.23 13.56 -18.22
N VAL A 587 -23.67 14.68 -18.82
CA VAL A 587 -24.37 14.69 -20.12
C VAL A 587 -23.49 14.16 -21.24
N ARG A 588 -22.21 14.59 -21.30
CA ARG A 588 -21.27 14.06 -22.30
C ARG A 588 -21.15 12.55 -22.20
N ARG A 589 -20.93 12.03 -21.00
CA ARG A 589 -20.86 10.58 -20.76
C ARG A 589 -22.17 9.86 -21.06
N TYR A 590 -23.30 10.49 -20.80
CA TYR A 590 -24.60 9.91 -21.07
C TYR A 590 -24.82 9.72 -22.56
N ASN A 591 -24.46 10.72 -23.36
CA ASN A 591 -24.53 10.61 -24.81
C ASN A 591 -23.64 9.48 -25.36
N ASP A 592 -22.52 9.20 -24.70
CA ASP A 592 -21.58 8.15 -25.12
C ASP A 592 -21.97 6.75 -24.59
N ASN A 593 -22.45 6.64 -23.34
CA ASN A 593 -22.62 5.36 -22.60
C ASN A 593 -23.81 5.37 -21.62
N ALA A 594 -25.00 5.83 -22.04
CA ALA A 594 -26.18 5.92 -21.18
C ALA A 594 -26.51 4.65 -20.37
N ALA A 595 -26.30 3.46 -20.95
CA ALA A 595 -26.62 2.19 -20.32
C ALA A 595 -25.81 1.88 -19.04
N GLU A 596 -24.63 2.49 -18.89
CA GLU A 596 -23.73 2.28 -17.75
C GLU A 596 -23.90 3.33 -16.64
N MET A 597 -24.71 4.37 -16.86
CA MET A 597 -24.87 5.51 -15.93
C MET A 597 -26.03 5.30 -14.95
N HIS A 598 -25.92 4.30 -14.09
CA HIS A 598 -26.99 3.90 -13.15
C HIS A 598 -27.34 4.95 -12.07
N LEU A 599 -26.53 6.00 -11.93
CA LEU A 599 -26.73 7.10 -10.99
C LEU A 599 -26.91 8.45 -11.69
N PHE A 600 -27.21 8.46 -13.00
CA PHE A 600 -27.39 9.69 -13.76
C PHE A 600 -28.39 10.63 -13.10
N GLY A 601 -27.92 11.83 -12.74
CA GLY A 601 -28.71 12.88 -12.13
C GLY A 601 -29.10 12.66 -10.67
N GLU A 602 -28.62 11.59 -10.03
CA GLU A 602 -28.90 11.34 -8.62
C GLU A 602 -28.11 12.32 -7.73
N PRO A 603 -28.77 13.16 -6.91
CA PRO A 603 -28.08 14.04 -5.99
C PRO A 603 -27.49 13.22 -4.83
N ILE A 604 -26.20 13.41 -4.58
CA ILE A 604 -25.47 12.74 -3.49
C ILE A 604 -24.85 13.78 -2.56
N ALA A 605 -24.98 13.52 -1.25
CA ALA A 605 -24.28 14.27 -0.21
C ALA A 605 -23.05 13.48 0.25
N VAL A 606 -21.92 14.16 0.48
CA VAL A 606 -20.65 13.49 0.78
C VAL A 606 -20.11 13.93 2.13
N LYS A 607 -19.78 13.00 3.02
CA LYS A 607 -19.15 13.33 4.30
C LYS A 607 -17.90 14.19 4.12
N ASP A 608 -17.71 15.16 5.01
CA ASP A 608 -16.71 16.20 4.82
C ASP A 608 -15.26 15.68 4.74
N ASN A 609 -14.97 14.53 5.36
CA ASN A 609 -13.65 13.90 5.35
C ASN A 609 -13.25 13.19 4.04
N LEU A 610 -14.09 13.21 3.00
CA LEU A 610 -13.75 12.72 1.65
C LEU A 610 -13.45 13.90 0.72
N ALA A 611 -12.28 13.94 0.09
CA ALA A 611 -11.89 15.06 -0.77
C ALA A 611 -12.82 15.17 -1.99
N VAL A 612 -13.22 16.39 -2.33
CA VAL A 612 -13.89 16.69 -3.60
C VAL A 612 -13.25 17.96 -4.15
N GLN A 613 -12.61 17.84 -5.32
CA GLN A 613 -11.83 18.92 -5.90
C GLN A 613 -12.63 20.21 -5.98
N GLY A 614 -12.05 21.32 -5.53
CA GLY A 614 -12.69 22.63 -5.62
C GLY A 614 -13.84 22.86 -4.64
N ILE A 615 -14.05 21.98 -3.65
CA ILE A 615 -15.06 22.16 -2.58
C ILE A 615 -14.36 22.24 -1.22
N PRO A 616 -14.77 23.15 -0.32
CA PRO A 616 -14.13 23.27 1.00
C PRO A 616 -14.12 21.95 1.76
N TYR A 617 -12.97 21.65 2.34
CA TYR A 617 -12.70 20.41 3.07
C TYR A 617 -12.26 20.77 4.49
N THR A 618 -13.15 20.65 5.47
CA THR A 618 -12.87 21.08 6.85
C THR A 618 -12.57 19.92 7.79
N ASN A 619 -12.98 18.70 7.41
CA ASN A 619 -12.92 17.51 8.24
C ASN A 619 -13.59 17.70 9.62
N GLY A 620 -14.60 18.58 9.68
CA GLY A 620 -15.28 19.00 10.90
C GLY A 620 -14.46 19.86 11.86
N SER A 621 -13.29 20.38 11.45
CA SER A 621 -12.37 21.14 12.31
C SER A 621 -12.11 22.55 11.79
N GLN A 622 -11.92 23.50 12.72
CA GLN A 622 -11.47 24.85 12.38
C GLN A 622 -10.04 24.88 11.83
N LEU A 623 -9.25 23.84 12.08
CA LEU A 623 -7.87 23.73 11.62
C LEU A 623 -7.72 23.72 10.09
N PHE A 624 -8.80 23.39 9.37
CA PHE A 624 -8.82 23.32 7.92
C PHE A 624 -9.64 24.43 7.27
N THR A 625 -9.94 25.49 8.04
CA THR A 625 -10.68 26.63 7.50
C THR A 625 -9.93 27.21 6.30
N GLY A 626 -10.59 27.23 5.14
CA GLY A 626 -10.03 27.74 3.89
C GLY A 626 -9.23 26.73 3.06
N TYR A 627 -9.10 25.46 3.50
CA TYR A 627 -8.47 24.42 2.69
C TYR A 627 -9.40 23.93 1.57
N MET A 628 -8.86 23.91 0.35
CA MET A 628 -9.53 23.44 -0.87
C MET A 628 -8.68 22.34 -1.49
N PRO A 629 -9.18 21.09 -1.60
CA PRO A 629 -8.40 19.99 -2.16
C PRO A 629 -8.26 20.14 -3.68
N SER A 630 -7.09 19.76 -4.21
CA SER A 630 -6.78 19.79 -5.64
C SER A 630 -7.15 18.50 -6.37
N TYR A 631 -7.83 17.57 -5.70
CA TYR A 631 -8.20 16.25 -6.20
C TYR A 631 -9.51 15.78 -5.55
N THR A 632 -10.18 14.83 -6.19
CA THR A 632 -11.38 14.18 -5.68
C THR A 632 -11.03 12.78 -5.16
N ALA A 633 -11.72 12.33 -4.12
CA ALA A 633 -11.57 10.98 -3.61
C ALA A 633 -12.04 9.97 -4.65
N ARG A 634 -11.33 8.84 -4.81
CA ARG A 634 -11.58 7.90 -5.92
C ARG A 634 -13.00 7.35 -5.92
N ALA A 635 -13.53 7.02 -4.75
CA ALA A 635 -14.93 6.60 -4.60
C ALA A 635 -15.92 7.66 -5.11
N ILE A 636 -15.62 8.95 -4.94
CA ILE A 636 -16.48 10.04 -5.39
C ILE A 636 -16.32 10.29 -6.89
N GLU A 637 -15.10 10.21 -7.42
CA GLU A 637 -14.86 10.25 -8.88
C GLU A 637 -15.69 9.16 -9.57
N ARG A 638 -15.63 7.92 -9.07
CA ARG A 638 -16.40 6.78 -9.60
C ARG A 638 -17.91 7.04 -9.57
N LEU A 639 -18.44 7.67 -8.52
CA LEU A 639 -19.86 8.05 -8.48
C LEU A 639 -20.21 9.09 -9.56
N GLN A 640 -19.38 10.12 -9.74
CA GLN A 640 -19.56 11.12 -10.80
C GLN A 640 -19.42 10.50 -12.19
N GLU A 641 -18.50 9.54 -12.36
CA GLU A 641 -18.33 8.75 -13.58
C GLU A 641 -19.60 7.96 -13.95
N ASN A 642 -20.36 7.51 -12.94
CA ASN A 642 -21.66 6.83 -13.06
C ASN A 642 -22.85 7.81 -13.12
N GLY A 643 -22.60 9.12 -13.18
CA GLY A 643 -23.61 10.16 -13.41
C GLY A 643 -24.18 10.84 -12.16
N ALA A 644 -23.69 10.51 -10.96
CA ALA A 644 -24.13 11.16 -9.74
C ALA A 644 -23.71 12.63 -9.70
N ILE A 645 -24.56 13.48 -9.11
CA ILE A 645 -24.30 14.91 -8.93
C ILE A 645 -24.06 15.17 -7.45
N ILE A 646 -22.85 15.60 -7.10
CA ILE A 646 -22.53 15.97 -5.72
C ILE A 646 -23.14 17.34 -5.44
N ILE A 647 -24.04 17.42 -4.45
CA ILE A 647 -24.74 18.67 -4.11
C ILE A 647 -24.18 19.38 -2.88
N GLY A 648 -23.47 18.67 -2.01
CA GLY A 648 -22.86 19.27 -0.82
C GLY A 648 -22.10 18.30 0.07
N LYS A 649 -21.41 18.89 1.05
CA LYS A 649 -20.61 18.23 2.08
C LYS A 649 -21.40 18.15 3.38
N THR A 650 -21.45 16.99 4.03
CA THR A 650 -22.22 16.82 5.27
C THR A 650 -21.39 17.06 6.52
N VAL A 651 -22.01 17.66 7.55
CA VAL A 651 -21.37 17.87 8.86
C VAL A 651 -20.97 16.54 9.52
N MET A 652 -19.92 16.58 10.33
CA MET A 652 -19.38 15.44 11.04
C MET A 652 -18.78 15.86 12.38
N ASP A 653 -18.58 14.91 13.30
CA ASP A 653 -17.69 15.11 14.44
C ASP A 653 -16.25 15.33 13.95
N GLU A 654 -15.54 16.23 14.62
CA GLU A 654 -14.19 16.68 14.26
C GLU A 654 -13.25 15.47 14.06
N PHE A 655 -12.62 15.36 12.89
CA PHE A 655 -11.73 14.24 12.50
C PHE A 655 -12.36 12.84 12.53
N GLY A 656 -13.67 12.75 12.64
CA GLY A 656 -14.35 11.47 12.89
C GLY A 656 -14.39 11.07 14.36
N VAL A 657 -13.92 11.92 15.26
CA VAL A 657 -13.69 11.63 16.68
C VAL A 657 -14.91 11.99 17.50
N GLY A 658 -15.96 11.19 17.38
CA GLY A 658 -17.14 11.34 18.22
C GLY A 658 -18.25 10.35 17.92
N SER A 659 -19.13 10.23 18.92
CA SER A 659 -20.30 9.34 18.92
C SER A 659 -21.61 10.15 18.87
N THR A 660 -21.61 11.42 18.41
CA THR A 660 -22.82 12.29 18.48
C THR A 660 -23.17 13.21 17.33
N THR A 661 -22.20 13.77 16.62
CA THR A 661 -22.37 14.85 15.65
C THR A 661 -23.37 15.91 16.14
N LYS A 662 -22.94 16.77 17.07
CA LYS A 662 -23.84 17.72 17.76
C LYS A 662 -24.47 18.79 16.86
N ILE A 663 -23.83 19.09 15.73
CA ILE A 663 -24.28 20.13 14.80
C ILE A 663 -25.51 19.66 14.02
N ALA A 664 -25.50 18.41 13.56
CA ALA A 664 -26.65 17.78 12.92
C ALA A 664 -27.75 17.53 13.93
N LYS A 665 -28.98 17.89 13.58
CA LYS A 665 -30.17 17.58 14.37
C LYS A 665 -30.61 16.16 14.04
N ASN A 666 -30.98 15.40 15.07
CA ASN A 666 -31.68 14.15 14.87
C ASN A 666 -33.07 14.45 14.27
N PRO A 667 -33.46 13.81 13.16
CA PRO A 667 -34.70 14.14 12.44
C PRO A 667 -35.97 13.78 13.21
N PHE A 668 -35.91 12.81 14.13
CA PHE A 668 -37.05 12.37 14.94
C PHE A 668 -37.18 13.14 16.26
N ALA A 669 -36.06 13.64 16.80
CA ALA A 669 -36.07 14.46 18.01
C ALA A 669 -34.83 15.36 18.09
N ASN A 670 -34.99 16.67 17.83
CA ASN A 670 -33.91 17.65 17.86
C ASN A 670 -33.21 17.82 19.24
N THR A 671 -33.80 17.31 20.32
CA THR A 671 -33.19 17.22 21.66
C THR A 671 -32.28 16.00 21.82
N ARG A 672 -32.24 15.10 20.83
CA ARG A 672 -31.42 13.90 20.78
C ARG A 672 -30.28 14.06 19.78
N VAL A 673 -29.21 13.31 19.99
CA VAL A 673 -28.02 13.32 19.12
C VAL A 673 -28.30 12.56 17.82
N ALA A 674 -27.67 12.99 16.72
CA ALA A 674 -27.75 12.30 15.43
C ALA A 674 -26.92 11.00 15.40
N GLY A 675 -26.03 10.80 16.39
CA GLY A 675 -25.13 9.64 16.49
C GLY A 675 -23.74 9.97 15.94
N GLY A 676 -22.80 9.01 15.96
CA GLY A 676 -21.37 9.16 15.60
C GLY A 676 -21.01 9.91 14.31
N SER A 677 -19.75 9.86 13.91
CA SER A 677 -19.21 10.92 13.05
C SER A 677 -19.84 11.13 11.66
N SER A 678 -20.60 10.19 11.07
CA SER A 678 -21.39 10.45 9.84
C SER A 678 -22.81 10.95 10.16
N GLY A 679 -23.01 11.65 11.28
CA GLY A 679 -24.31 12.14 11.73
C GLY A 679 -25.00 13.07 10.74
N GLY A 680 -24.27 13.91 10.01
CA GLY A 680 -24.83 14.72 8.93
C GLY A 680 -25.37 13.85 7.79
N SER A 681 -24.61 12.83 7.36
CA SER A 681 -25.00 11.88 6.31
C SER A 681 -26.24 11.07 6.68
N ALA A 682 -26.33 10.60 7.94
CA ALA A 682 -27.49 9.87 8.41
C ALA A 682 -28.70 10.78 8.64
N SER A 683 -28.49 11.99 9.18
CA SER A 683 -29.55 12.97 9.44
C SER A 683 -30.23 13.44 8.15
N VAL A 684 -29.46 13.73 7.10
CA VAL A 684 -30.02 14.18 5.81
C VAL A 684 -30.85 13.09 5.11
N VAL A 685 -30.43 11.83 5.24
CA VAL A 685 -31.16 10.68 4.67
C VAL A 685 -32.36 10.29 5.53
N GLY A 686 -32.15 10.16 6.83
CA GLY A 686 -33.20 9.82 7.80
C GLY A 686 -34.32 10.85 7.86
N GLY A 687 -33.98 12.13 7.67
CA GLY A 687 -34.94 13.22 7.58
C GLY A 687 -35.57 13.42 6.20
N GLY A 688 -35.31 12.54 5.22
CA GLY A 688 -35.95 12.57 3.91
C GLY A 688 -35.53 13.71 2.98
N ILE A 689 -34.43 14.41 3.28
CA ILE A 689 -33.93 15.51 2.43
C ILE A 689 -33.25 14.96 1.17
N ILE A 690 -32.50 13.86 1.31
CA ILE A 690 -31.81 13.18 0.21
C ILE A 690 -31.92 11.67 0.39
N ASN A 691 -31.86 10.90 -0.68
CA ASN A 691 -31.97 9.44 -0.60
C ASN A 691 -30.62 8.76 -0.32
N ILE A 692 -29.52 9.39 -0.73
CA ILE A 692 -28.16 8.82 -0.72
C ILE A 692 -27.17 9.81 -0.13
N ALA A 693 -26.43 9.35 0.88
CA ALA A 693 -25.26 10.05 1.38
C ALA A 693 -24.09 9.10 1.58
N ILE A 694 -22.88 9.57 1.28
CA ILE A 694 -21.64 8.82 1.51
C ILE A 694 -21.12 9.13 2.91
N GLY A 695 -20.83 8.07 3.66
CA GLY A 695 -20.27 8.14 5.02
C GLY A 695 -18.97 7.36 5.12
N THR A 696 -18.35 7.41 6.29
CA THR A 696 -17.15 6.60 6.59
C THR A 696 -17.29 5.93 7.94
N ASP A 697 -16.87 4.67 8.04
CA ASP A 697 -17.01 3.86 9.26
C ASP A 697 -15.66 3.32 9.74
N THR A 698 -15.23 3.81 10.91
CA THR A 698 -14.05 3.33 11.66
C THR A 698 -14.46 2.40 12.82
N GLY A 699 -15.56 2.72 13.51
CA GLY A 699 -15.99 2.03 14.73
C GLY A 699 -17.49 2.07 14.97
N GLY A 700 -18.29 2.27 13.92
CA GLY A 700 -19.73 2.52 13.99
C GLY A 700 -20.16 3.84 13.37
N SER A 701 -19.22 4.58 12.76
CA SER A 701 -19.46 5.94 12.28
C SER A 701 -20.47 6.06 11.13
N ILE A 702 -20.89 4.95 10.49
CA ILE A 702 -22.06 4.93 9.60
C ILE A 702 -23.26 4.31 10.32
N ARG A 703 -23.02 3.18 11.00
CA ARG A 703 -24.07 2.32 11.57
C ARG A 703 -24.81 2.96 12.76
N VAL A 704 -24.09 3.57 13.70
CA VAL A 704 -24.69 4.21 14.88
C VAL A 704 -25.51 5.45 14.48
N PRO A 705 -25.01 6.37 13.63
CA PRO A 705 -25.84 7.45 13.10
C PRO A 705 -27.08 6.99 12.36
N ALA A 706 -26.94 5.98 11.49
CA ALA A 706 -28.07 5.46 10.74
C ALA A 706 -29.14 4.85 11.65
N ALA A 707 -28.72 4.13 12.69
CA ALA A 707 -29.59 3.62 13.73
C ALA A 707 -30.38 4.74 14.44
N PHE A 708 -29.71 5.83 14.81
CA PHE A 708 -30.34 6.93 15.56
C PHE A 708 -31.21 7.83 14.67
N CYS A 709 -30.89 7.92 13.38
CA CYS A 709 -31.61 8.73 12.40
C CYS A 709 -32.58 7.89 11.55
N GLY A 710 -32.79 6.61 11.82
CA GLY A 710 -33.81 5.81 11.17
C GLY A 710 -33.58 5.54 9.67
N CYS A 711 -32.32 5.51 9.20
CA CYS A 711 -31.97 5.15 7.84
C CYS A 711 -31.11 3.87 7.77
N LEU A 712 -30.82 3.37 6.57
CA LEU A 712 -29.88 2.26 6.40
C LEU A 712 -28.46 2.79 6.50
N GLY A 713 -27.60 2.09 7.24
CA GLY A 713 -26.18 2.41 7.36
C GLY A 713 -25.33 1.20 7.01
N TYR A 714 -24.68 1.22 5.87
CA TYR A 714 -23.89 0.11 5.36
C TYR A 714 -22.40 0.41 5.41
N ARG A 715 -21.69 -0.44 6.16
CA ARG A 715 -20.23 -0.55 6.19
C ARG A 715 -19.81 -1.71 5.29
N PRO A 716 -19.17 -1.45 4.14
CA PRO A 716 -18.65 -2.52 3.30
C PRO A 716 -17.46 -3.21 3.96
N SER A 717 -17.10 -4.37 3.39
CA SER A 717 -15.88 -5.08 3.76
C SER A 717 -14.63 -4.21 3.60
N TYR A 718 -13.67 -4.41 4.50
CA TYR A 718 -12.39 -3.71 4.41
C TYR A 718 -11.67 -4.09 3.11
N GLY A 719 -11.32 -3.07 2.31
CA GLY A 719 -10.68 -3.22 1.01
C GLY A 719 -11.63 -3.43 -0.18
N LEU A 720 -12.95 -3.29 0.00
CA LEU A 720 -13.93 -3.38 -1.10
C LEU A 720 -14.05 -2.09 -1.92
N VAL A 721 -13.90 -0.92 -1.26
CA VAL A 721 -14.00 0.41 -1.87
C VAL A 721 -12.69 1.15 -1.61
N SER A 722 -12.15 1.85 -2.63
CA SER A 722 -10.93 2.64 -2.48
C SER A 722 -11.11 3.71 -1.40
N ARG A 723 -10.08 3.86 -0.57
CA ARG A 723 -9.99 4.88 0.48
C ARG A 723 -9.19 6.10 0.02
N TYR A 724 -8.79 6.15 -1.26
CA TYR A 724 -8.07 7.29 -1.82
C TYR A 724 -8.86 8.59 -1.63
N GLY A 725 -8.24 9.56 -0.95
CA GLY A 725 -8.81 10.87 -0.66
C GLY A 725 -9.69 10.95 0.59
N LEU A 726 -9.71 9.90 1.42
CA LEU A 726 -10.25 9.94 2.78
C LEU A 726 -9.22 10.51 3.78
N SER A 727 -9.63 11.41 4.67
CA SER A 727 -8.87 11.66 5.91
C SER A 727 -9.13 10.51 6.88
N GLU A 728 -8.12 9.67 7.04
CA GLU A 728 -8.16 8.50 7.89
C GLU A 728 -8.15 8.87 9.38
N LEU A 729 -9.06 8.27 10.15
CA LEU A 729 -9.03 8.29 11.61
C LEU A 729 -8.16 7.14 12.14
N ALA A 730 -8.34 5.95 11.59
CA ALA A 730 -7.54 4.76 11.87
C ALA A 730 -7.52 3.86 10.63
N ALA A 731 -6.40 3.88 9.90
CA ALA A 731 -6.30 3.31 8.55
C ALA A 731 -6.69 1.82 8.44
N LYS A 732 -6.47 1.01 9.47
CA LYS A 732 -6.85 -0.43 9.47
C LYS A 732 -8.35 -0.67 9.65
N PHE A 733 -9.12 0.33 10.04
CA PHE A 733 -10.54 0.22 10.34
C PHE A 733 -11.43 1.01 9.37
N ASP A 734 -10.89 2.10 8.82
CA ASP A 734 -11.62 3.02 7.97
C ASP A 734 -12.16 2.36 6.70
N THR A 735 -13.44 2.58 6.42
CA THR A 735 -14.14 2.14 5.21
C THR A 735 -15.00 3.28 4.68
N VAL A 736 -15.14 3.37 3.36
CA VAL A 736 -16.08 4.30 2.69
C VAL A 736 -17.36 3.52 2.42
N GLY A 737 -18.48 3.97 2.99
CA GLY A 737 -19.76 3.28 2.91
C GLY A 737 -20.92 4.26 2.73
N THR A 738 -22.14 3.82 3.03
CA THR A 738 -23.34 4.58 2.64
C THR A 738 -24.35 4.72 3.77
N CYS A 739 -25.01 5.87 3.80
CA CYS A 739 -26.31 6.07 4.43
C CYS A 739 -27.35 6.17 3.32
N THR A 740 -28.37 5.30 3.31
CA THR A 740 -29.38 5.29 2.24
C THR A 740 -30.79 5.07 2.75
N LYS A 741 -31.78 5.45 1.93
CA LYS A 741 -33.20 5.19 2.20
C LYS A 741 -33.56 3.72 1.98
N THR A 742 -33.02 3.11 0.92
CA THR A 742 -33.29 1.70 0.56
C THR A 742 -32.01 0.87 0.44
N VAL A 743 -32.16 -0.46 0.45
CA VAL A 743 -31.04 -1.39 0.24
C VAL A 743 -30.56 -1.33 -1.21
N ASN A 744 -31.46 -1.11 -2.16
CA ASN A 744 -31.09 -0.94 -3.57
C ASN A 744 -30.24 0.29 -3.82
N ASP A 745 -30.56 1.40 -3.16
CA ASP A 745 -29.72 2.59 -3.23
C ASP A 745 -28.31 2.26 -2.70
N ALA A 746 -28.20 1.50 -1.60
CA ALA A 746 -26.89 1.07 -1.10
C ALA A 746 -26.15 0.19 -2.12
N ILE A 747 -26.83 -0.77 -2.75
CA ILE A 747 -26.22 -1.65 -3.77
C ILE A 747 -25.75 -0.85 -4.99
N LYS A 748 -26.60 0.02 -5.56
CA LYS A 748 -26.27 0.87 -6.71
C LYS A 748 -25.07 1.75 -6.44
N VAL A 749 -25.05 2.42 -5.28
CA VAL A 749 -23.98 3.35 -4.90
C VAL A 749 -22.68 2.59 -4.66
N ILE A 750 -22.73 1.41 -4.04
CA ILE A 750 -21.53 0.61 -3.77
C ILE A 750 -20.93 0.07 -5.07
N LEU A 751 -21.76 -0.48 -5.97
CA LEU A 751 -21.31 -0.84 -7.32
C LEU A 751 -20.71 0.36 -8.06
N GLY A 752 -21.31 1.54 -7.89
CA GLY A 752 -20.82 2.80 -8.45
C GLY A 752 -19.50 3.29 -7.83
N MET A 753 -19.16 2.90 -6.60
CA MET A 753 -17.88 3.23 -5.94
C MET A 753 -16.79 2.17 -6.15
N MET A 754 -17.17 0.93 -6.43
CA MET A 754 -16.24 -0.20 -6.58
C MET A 754 -15.37 -0.05 -7.84
N GLU A 755 -14.13 -0.50 -7.71
CA GLU A 755 -13.17 -0.63 -8.80
C GLU A 755 -12.47 -1.98 -8.62
N THR A 756 -12.93 -2.98 -9.39
CA THR A 756 -12.64 -4.38 -9.11
C THR A 756 -11.20 -4.78 -9.41
N CYS A 757 -10.43 -3.96 -10.14
CA CYS A 757 -9.05 -4.22 -10.54
C CYS A 757 -8.09 -3.07 -10.15
N THR A 758 -7.79 -2.89 -8.86
CA THR A 758 -6.86 -1.84 -8.40
C THR A 758 -5.88 -2.29 -7.33
N GLU A 759 -4.77 -1.53 -7.22
CA GLU A 759 -3.77 -1.60 -6.13
C GLU A 759 -4.36 -1.44 -4.72
N ASP A 760 -5.60 -0.95 -4.59
CA ASP A 760 -6.31 -0.72 -3.33
C ASP A 760 -7.30 -1.85 -2.97
N SER A 761 -7.63 -2.72 -3.93
CA SER A 761 -8.48 -3.89 -3.69
C SER A 761 -7.68 -4.96 -2.96
N ALA A 762 -8.12 -5.27 -1.75
CA ALA A 762 -7.40 -6.17 -0.85
C ALA A 762 -7.47 -7.65 -1.28
N ASP A 763 -8.35 -7.96 -2.24
CA ASP A 763 -8.53 -9.23 -2.92
C ASP A 763 -9.37 -8.96 -4.18
N THR A 764 -8.70 -8.82 -5.33
CA THR A 764 -9.33 -8.48 -6.62
C THR A 764 -10.41 -9.50 -7.00
N GLU A 765 -10.16 -10.79 -6.80
CA GLU A 765 -11.10 -11.87 -7.13
C GLU A 765 -12.33 -11.84 -6.21
N ALA A 766 -12.14 -11.66 -4.91
CA ALA A 766 -13.26 -11.54 -3.98
C ALA A 766 -14.09 -10.27 -4.22
N ALA A 767 -13.45 -9.15 -4.58
CA ALA A 767 -14.15 -7.91 -4.93
C ALA A 767 -14.96 -8.05 -6.23
N GLU A 768 -14.43 -8.74 -7.24
CA GLU A 768 -15.15 -9.09 -8.48
C GLU A 768 -16.37 -9.98 -8.18
N GLN A 769 -16.19 -11.00 -7.35
CA GLN A 769 -17.27 -11.89 -6.95
C GLN A 769 -18.39 -11.15 -6.22
N VAL A 770 -18.03 -10.24 -5.30
CA VAL A 770 -19.02 -9.37 -4.65
C VAL A 770 -19.75 -8.50 -5.68
N ALA A 771 -19.03 -7.88 -6.62
CA ALA A 771 -19.65 -7.04 -7.65
C ALA A 771 -20.63 -7.82 -8.53
N GLU A 772 -20.28 -9.03 -8.95
CA GLU A 772 -21.16 -9.91 -9.73
C GLU A 772 -22.44 -10.25 -8.95
N GLN A 773 -22.31 -10.71 -7.71
CA GLN A 773 -23.45 -11.05 -6.86
C GLN A 773 -24.36 -9.85 -6.56
N LEU A 774 -23.78 -8.66 -6.39
CA LEU A 774 -24.54 -7.43 -6.20
C LEU A 774 -25.32 -7.02 -7.46
N ARG A 775 -24.73 -7.19 -8.66
CA ARG A 775 -25.44 -6.97 -9.93
C ARG A 775 -26.60 -7.95 -10.08
N GLU A 776 -26.39 -9.23 -9.77
CA GLU A 776 -27.46 -10.23 -9.78
C GLU A 776 -28.62 -9.84 -8.85
N LEU A 777 -28.32 -9.34 -7.64
CA LEU A 777 -29.34 -8.89 -6.70
C LEU A 777 -30.21 -7.78 -7.28
N LEU A 778 -29.62 -6.78 -7.95
CA LEU A 778 -30.37 -5.71 -8.62
C LEU A 778 -31.32 -6.24 -9.72
N HIS A 779 -30.97 -7.34 -10.39
CA HIS A 779 -31.78 -7.91 -11.47
C HIS A 779 -32.89 -8.88 -11.00
N THR A 780 -32.90 -9.27 -9.73
CA THR A 780 -33.81 -10.33 -9.21
C THR A 780 -35.08 -9.81 -8.53
N GLU A 781 -35.21 -8.50 -8.29
CA GLU A 781 -36.32 -7.93 -7.52
C GLU A 781 -37.69 -7.98 -8.22
N ASP A 782 -37.75 -8.18 -9.54
CA ASP A 782 -39.01 -8.25 -10.29
C ASP A 782 -39.74 -9.61 -10.19
N LYS A 783 -39.29 -10.55 -9.35
CA LYS A 783 -39.88 -11.90 -9.25
C LYS A 783 -40.55 -12.15 -7.90
N VAL A 784 -41.89 -12.13 -7.92
CA VAL A 784 -42.89 -12.64 -6.95
C VAL A 784 -42.38 -12.90 -5.52
N ALA A 785 -42.86 -12.09 -4.57
CA ALA A 785 -42.60 -12.23 -3.14
C ALA A 785 -42.80 -13.68 -2.64
N SER A 786 -41.70 -14.37 -2.36
CA SER A 786 -41.70 -15.68 -1.68
C SER A 786 -42.22 -15.50 -0.25
N SER A 787 -43.04 -16.44 0.22
CA SER A 787 -43.54 -16.45 1.60
C SER A 787 -42.45 -16.68 2.65
N ASN A 788 -41.30 -17.25 2.25
CA ASN A 788 -40.14 -17.51 3.11
C ASN A 788 -38.83 -17.11 2.39
N PRO A 789 -38.54 -15.81 2.23
CA PRO A 789 -37.39 -15.35 1.45
C PRO A 789 -36.04 -15.68 2.10
N LEU A 790 -36.01 -16.01 3.39
CA LEU A 790 -34.80 -16.34 4.14
C LEU A 790 -34.66 -17.84 4.44
N ARG A 791 -35.44 -18.71 3.77
CA ARG A 791 -35.38 -20.16 3.98
C ARG A 791 -33.94 -20.67 3.82
N GLY A 792 -33.45 -21.37 4.85
CA GLY A 792 -32.10 -21.96 4.86
C GLY A 792 -30.99 -21.01 5.31
N GLN A 793 -31.28 -19.74 5.55
CA GLN A 793 -30.32 -18.81 6.15
C GLN A 793 -30.19 -19.08 7.65
N LYS A 794 -28.95 -19.18 8.13
CA LYS A 794 -28.63 -19.39 9.55
C LYS A 794 -28.01 -18.12 10.14
N ILE A 795 -28.57 -17.61 11.22
CA ILE A 795 -28.16 -16.35 11.82
C ILE A 795 -27.84 -16.59 13.30
N ALA A 796 -26.61 -16.29 13.69
CA ALA A 796 -26.20 -16.29 15.09
C ALA A 796 -26.62 -14.97 15.75
N SER A 797 -27.54 -15.02 16.70
CA SER A 797 -27.96 -13.86 17.49
C SER A 797 -27.13 -13.79 18.78
N LEU A 798 -26.54 -12.64 19.09
CA LEU A 798 -25.91 -12.47 20.41
C LEU A 798 -26.97 -12.57 21.50
N ASP A 799 -26.75 -13.45 22.48
CA ASP A 799 -27.73 -13.76 23.53
C ASP A 799 -28.19 -12.51 24.29
N ILE A 800 -29.41 -12.08 23.95
CA ILE A 800 -30.08 -10.88 24.46
C ILE A 800 -30.22 -10.92 25.98
N GLU A 801 -30.52 -12.10 26.55
CA GLU A 801 -30.73 -12.24 27.98
C GLU A 801 -29.41 -12.10 28.74
N THR A 802 -28.33 -12.66 28.20
CA THR A 802 -26.99 -12.46 28.76
C THR A 802 -26.52 -11.01 28.64
N LEU A 803 -26.76 -10.35 27.49
CA LEU A 803 -26.43 -8.93 27.31
C LEU A 803 -27.20 -8.04 28.31
N GLN A 804 -28.50 -8.27 28.48
CA GLN A 804 -29.35 -7.51 29.41
C GLN A 804 -28.94 -7.76 30.87
N ARG A 805 -28.72 -9.03 31.26
CA ARG A 805 -28.26 -9.42 32.61
C ARG A 805 -26.90 -8.81 32.96
N ASN A 806 -26.01 -8.68 32.00
CA ASN A 806 -24.70 -8.06 32.18
C ASN A 806 -24.74 -6.52 32.11
N GLY A 807 -25.92 -5.91 31.95
CA GLY A 807 -26.09 -4.45 31.88
C GLY A 807 -25.56 -3.82 30.58
N LEU A 808 -25.36 -4.61 29.52
CA LEU A 808 -24.83 -4.16 28.24
C LEU A 808 -25.92 -3.79 27.22
N LEU A 809 -27.21 -3.96 27.57
CA LEU A 809 -28.33 -3.69 26.69
C LEU A 809 -29.54 -3.18 27.48
N GLU A 810 -30.12 -2.07 27.04
CA GLU A 810 -31.33 -1.52 27.65
C GLU A 810 -32.58 -2.37 27.37
N PRO A 811 -33.55 -2.39 28.29
CA PRO A 811 -34.76 -3.22 28.14
C PRO A 811 -35.54 -2.99 26.84
N ASP A 812 -35.69 -1.74 26.41
CA ASP A 812 -36.44 -1.40 25.20
C ASP A 812 -35.71 -1.86 23.93
N VAL A 813 -34.37 -1.76 23.90
CA VAL A 813 -33.56 -2.27 22.79
C VAL A 813 -33.57 -3.79 22.80
N ALA A 814 -33.52 -4.44 23.97
CA ALA A 814 -33.65 -5.88 24.11
C ALA A 814 -35.01 -6.39 23.60
N ALA A 815 -36.10 -5.68 23.89
CA ALA A 815 -37.43 -6.00 23.36
C ALA A 815 -37.46 -5.93 21.83
N ASN A 816 -36.93 -4.84 21.25
CA ASN A 816 -36.79 -4.72 19.80
C ASN A 816 -35.98 -5.88 19.19
N MET A 817 -34.85 -6.26 19.79
CA MET A 817 -34.04 -7.38 19.28
C MET A 817 -34.82 -8.71 19.28
N ARG A 818 -35.64 -8.99 20.29
CA ARG A 818 -36.51 -10.18 20.31
C ARG A 818 -37.54 -10.15 19.17
N ASP A 819 -38.10 -8.98 18.87
CA ASP A 819 -39.02 -8.81 17.73
C ASP A 819 -38.32 -8.98 16.38
N VAL A 820 -37.06 -8.53 16.26
CA VAL A 820 -36.22 -8.77 15.09
C VAL A 820 -35.97 -10.26 14.88
N GLU A 821 -35.57 -10.99 15.93
CA GLU A 821 -35.40 -12.44 15.83
C GLU A 821 -36.69 -13.15 15.40
N LYS A 822 -37.83 -12.77 15.99
CA LYS A 822 -39.15 -13.32 15.64
C LYS A 822 -39.48 -13.06 14.18
N THR A 823 -39.19 -11.87 13.68
CA THR A 823 -39.44 -11.47 12.29
C THR A 823 -38.55 -12.25 11.33
N LEU A 824 -37.25 -12.39 11.63
CA LEU A 824 -36.33 -13.21 10.84
C LEU A 824 -36.76 -14.68 10.78
N ARG A 825 -37.21 -15.26 11.91
CA ARG A 825 -37.78 -16.62 11.95
C ARG A 825 -39.04 -16.73 11.09
N LYS A 826 -39.93 -15.73 11.13
CA LYS A 826 -41.15 -15.68 10.29
C LYS A 826 -40.82 -15.63 8.79
N LEU A 827 -39.70 -15.01 8.41
CA LEU A 827 -39.20 -14.97 7.03
C LEU A 827 -38.48 -16.25 6.60
N GLY A 828 -38.34 -17.24 7.48
CA GLY A 828 -37.76 -18.56 7.21
C GLY A 828 -36.31 -18.74 7.63
N ALA A 829 -35.70 -17.77 8.32
CA ALA A 829 -34.34 -17.91 8.84
C ALA A 829 -34.30 -18.77 10.12
N ASP A 830 -33.23 -19.53 10.29
CA ASP A 830 -32.88 -20.22 11.54
C ASP A 830 -32.03 -19.29 12.41
N VAL A 831 -32.63 -18.76 13.49
CA VAL A 831 -32.00 -17.76 14.37
C VAL A 831 -31.64 -18.41 15.71
N ILE A 832 -30.33 -18.56 15.95
CA ILE A 832 -29.77 -19.28 17.10
C ILE A 832 -29.04 -18.31 18.02
N ALA A 833 -29.38 -18.35 19.32
CA ALA A 833 -28.70 -17.54 20.32
C ALA A 833 -27.30 -18.10 20.63
N ILE A 834 -26.29 -17.23 20.66
CA ILE A 834 -24.90 -17.56 21.04
C ILE A 834 -24.39 -16.60 22.11
N PRO A 835 -23.46 -17.03 22.98
CA PRO A 835 -22.88 -16.15 24.00
C PRO A 835 -22.21 -14.91 23.38
N PRO A 836 -22.31 -13.72 24.01
CA PRO A 836 -21.68 -12.52 23.47
C PRO A 836 -20.16 -12.65 23.42
N LEU A 837 -19.54 -12.07 22.41
CA LEU A 837 -18.09 -11.87 22.34
C LEU A 837 -17.59 -10.94 23.47
N PRO A 838 -16.28 -10.87 23.75
CA PRO A 838 -15.70 -9.94 24.74
C PRO A 838 -15.79 -8.46 24.29
N LEU A 839 -17.01 -7.94 24.20
CA LEU A 839 -17.38 -6.64 23.63
C LEU A 839 -16.66 -5.46 24.30
N THR A 840 -16.58 -5.46 25.64
CA THR A 840 -15.91 -4.40 26.41
C THR A 840 -14.44 -4.29 26.02
N LYS A 841 -13.74 -5.42 25.97
CA LYS A 841 -12.31 -5.48 25.66
C LYS A 841 -12.02 -5.12 24.20
N ALA A 842 -12.86 -5.57 23.28
CA ALA A 842 -12.80 -5.18 21.88
C ALA A 842 -12.93 -3.64 21.73
N THR A 843 -13.87 -3.05 22.46
CA THR A 843 -14.14 -1.61 22.41
C THR A 843 -13.06 -0.78 23.09
N GLU A 844 -12.55 -1.20 24.25
CA GLU A 844 -11.40 -0.58 24.90
C GLU A 844 -10.17 -0.59 23.99
N THR A 845 -9.88 -1.73 23.36
CA THR A 845 -8.78 -1.86 22.41
C THR A 845 -8.96 -0.95 21.21
N TYR A 846 -10.17 -0.88 20.65
CA TYR A 846 -10.52 0.06 19.59
C TYR A 846 -10.23 1.50 20.00
N HIS A 847 -10.65 1.93 21.20
CA HIS A 847 -10.43 3.30 21.65
C HIS A 847 -8.96 3.64 21.82
N MET A 848 -8.17 2.72 22.38
CA MET A 848 -6.71 2.88 22.54
C MET A 848 -6.01 2.94 21.19
N TYR A 849 -6.34 2.02 20.28
CA TYR A 849 -5.76 1.97 18.93
C TYR A 849 -6.08 3.24 18.14
N VAL A 850 -7.35 3.65 18.12
CA VAL A 850 -7.79 4.88 17.43
C VAL A 850 -7.15 6.12 18.04
N ALA A 851 -7.00 6.20 19.37
CA ALA A 851 -6.32 7.34 20.00
C ALA A 851 -4.86 7.44 19.53
N ALA A 852 -4.14 6.32 19.47
CA ALA A 852 -2.77 6.27 18.97
C ALA A 852 -2.68 6.68 17.49
N GLN A 853 -3.54 6.13 16.63
CA GLN A 853 -3.58 6.46 15.20
C GLN A 853 -3.96 7.93 14.96
N MET A 854 -4.95 8.43 15.68
CA MET A 854 -5.38 9.83 15.64
C MET A 854 -4.25 10.79 16.01
N ALA A 855 -3.48 10.50 17.06
CA ALA A 855 -2.32 11.30 17.43
C ALA A 855 -1.27 11.37 16.30
N GLY A 856 -1.02 10.25 15.63
CA GLY A 856 -0.15 10.20 14.45
C GLY A 856 -0.71 10.95 13.24
N ASN A 857 -2.03 10.95 13.06
CA ASN A 857 -2.69 11.56 11.90
C ASN A 857 -2.91 13.08 12.04
N LEU A 858 -3.23 13.57 13.23
CA LEU A 858 -3.53 14.98 13.43
C LEU A 858 -2.32 15.90 13.35
N GLN A 859 -1.15 15.39 13.70
CA GLN A 859 0.08 16.16 13.54
C GLN A 859 0.34 16.53 12.07
N ARG A 860 -0.05 15.67 11.13
CA ARG A 860 0.06 15.90 9.67
C ARG A 860 -0.76 17.10 9.21
N PHE A 861 -1.87 17.35 9.89
CA PHE A 861 -2.81 18.41 9.56
C PHE A 861 -2.42 19.75 10.20
N ALA A 862 -1.58 19.70 11.23
CA ALA A 862 -0.93 20.89 11.80
C ALA A 862 0.31 21.35 11.01
N ASP A 863 0.79 20.52 10.06
CA ASP A 863 1.86 20.88 9.14
C ASP A 863 1.36 21.83 8.03
N LYS A 864 2.27 22.69 7.55
CA LYS A 864 2.01 23.74 6.54
C LYS A 864 1.31 23.25 5.28
N GLN A 865 1.39 21.96 4.98
CA GLN A 865 0.88 21.35 3.76
C GLN A 865 -0.65 21.45 3.61
N TYR A 866 -1.38 21.48 4.73
CA TYR A 866 -2.85 21.52 4.72
C TYR A 866 -3.42 22.84 5.20
N HIS A 867 -2.57 23.82 5.54
CA HIS A 867 -3.00 25.14 5.97
C HIS A 867 -2.91 26.14 4.81
N PRO A 868 -4.01 26.86 4.47
CA PRO A 868 -4.03 27.78 3.32
C PRO A 868 -3.04 28.94 3.46
N GLU A 869 -2.62 29.28 4.69
CA GLU A 869 -1.64 30.33 4.97
C GLU A 869 -0.18 29.81 5.04
N GLY A 870 0.04 28.50 4.91
CA GLY A 870 1.38 27.92 4.91
C GLY A 870 2.16 28.09 6.22
N GLU A 871 1.47 28.20 7.36
CA GLU A 871 2.06 28.30 8.70
C GLU A 871 1.93 26.98 9.48
N HIS A 872 2.95 26.65 10.28
CA HIS A 872 2.92 25.47 11.14
C HIS A 872 2.34 25.88 12.49
N LEU A 873 1.31 25.17 12.97
CA LEU A 873 0.68 25.48 14.26
C LEU A 873 1.46 24.83 15.41
N SER A 874 1.65 25.55 16.52
CA SER A 874 2.17 24.93 17.74
C SER A 874 1.14 23.94 18.30
N PHE A 875 1.58 22.95 19.08
CA PHE A 875 0.66 21.99 19.70
C PHE A 875 -0.42 22.68 20.55
N ASP A 876 -0.05 23.74 21.28
CA ASP A 876 -0.99 24.54 22.06
C ASP A 876 -1.97 25.34 21.18
N ALA A 877 -1.49 25.88 20.06
CA ALA A 877 -2.36 26.60 19.11
C ALA A 877 -3.36 25.66 18.44
N MET A 878 -2.90 24.47 18.06
CA MET A 878 -3.73 23.42 17.47
C MET A 878 -4.78 22.91 18.47
N THR A 879 -4.37 22.51 19.68
CA THR A 879 -5.30 21.97 20.69
C THR A 879 -6.30 23.01 21.21
N LYS A 880 -5.97 24.30 21.16
CA LYS A 880 -6.91 25.40 21.46
C LYS A 880 -8.02 25.56 20.41
N GLN A 881 -7.77 25.10 19.17
CA GLN A 881 -8.74 25.17 18.07
C GLN A 881 -9.57 23.88 17.91
N MET A 882 -9.15 22.79 18.56
CA MET A 882 -9.85 21.50 18.55
C MET A 882 -11.03 21.47 19.55
N ASP A 883 -12.02 20.61 19.28
CA ASP A 883 -12.99 20.23 20.30
C ASP A 883 -12.28 19.56 21.48
N ARG A 884 -12.80 19.78 22.69
CA ARG A 884 -12.18 19.26 23.92
C ARG A 884 -12.04 17.74 23.89
N THR A 885 -13.04 17.01 23.37
CA THR A 885 -13.00 15.54 23.31
C THR A 885 -11.93 15.08 22.34
N THR A 886 -11.82 15.75 21.19
CA THR A 886 -10.76 15.52 20.19
C THR A 886 -9.38 15.77 20.81
N ALA A 887 -9.17 16.93 21.42
CA ALA A 887 -7.90 17.31 22.03
C ALA A 887 -7.48 16.32 23.13
N VAL A 888 -8.41 15.90 24.00
CA VAL A 888 -8.14 14.91 25.05
C VAL A 888 -7.78 13.56 24.43
N ARG A 889 -8.51 13.09 23.41
CA ARG A 889 -8.20 11.79 22.77
C ARG A 889 -6.85 11.82 22.06
N MET A 890 -6.52 12.93 21.40
CA MET A 890 -5.20 13.15 20.81
C MET A 890 -4.10 13.12 21.88
N GLN A 891 -4.29 13.83 22.99
CA GLN A 891 -3.34 13.86 24.11
C GLN A 891 -3.14 12.48 24.73
N CYS A 892 -4.21 11.70 24.90
CA CYS A 892 -4.14 10.31 25.34
C CYS A 892 -3.34 9.45 24.36
N GLY A 893 -3.57 9.60 23.05
CA GLY A 893 -2.79 8.94 22.01
C GLY A 893 -1.30 9.30 22.06
N ILE A 894 -0.98 10.59 22.18
CA ILE A 894 0.40 11.08 22.34
C ILE A 894 1.04 10.46 23.59
N LYS A 895 0.30 10.40 24.70
CA LYS A 895 0.78 9.78 25.93
C LYS A 895 1.08 8.29 25.74
N LEU A 896 0.14 7.53 25.16
CA LEU A 896 0.30 6.10 24.85
C LEU A 896 1.55 5.85 23.98
N LEU A 897 1.74 6.66 22.94
CA LEU A 897 2.91 6.56 22.05
C LEU A 897 4.22 6.94 22.77
N ARG A 898 4.22 7.99 23.59
CA ARG A 898 5.40 8.42 24.37
C ARG A 898 5.82 7.41 25.43
N GLU A 899 4.87 6.73 26.05
CA GLU A 899 5.11 5.69 27.06
C GLU A 899 5.56 4.35 26.44
N GLY A 900 5.63 4.25 25.11
CA GLY A 900 6.12 3.07 24.41
C GLY A 900 5.12 1.91 24.41
N HIS A 901 3.84 2.17 24.66
CA HIS A 901 2.80 1.14 24.61
C HIS A 901 2.57 0.69 23.15
N SER A 902 2.74 -0.61 22.91
CA SER A 902 2.49 -1.23 21.60
C SER A 902 0.99 -1.38 21.35
N HIS A 903 0.37 -0.34 20.80
CA HIS A 903 -1.05 -0.35 20.41
C HIS A 903 -1.36 -1.38 19.31
N GLU A 904 -0.36 -1.77 18.51
CA GLU A 904 -0.44 -2.87 17.54
C GLU A 904 -0.51 -4.24 18.23
N GLU A 905 0.27 -4.48 19.28
CA GLU A 905 0.16 -5.71 20.08
C GLU A 905 -1.20 -5.81 20.80
N LEU A 906 -1.75 -4.68 21.27
CA LEU A 906 -3.08 -4.65 21.87
C LEU A 906 -4.14 -5.05 20.83
N LEU A 907 -4.05 -4.51 19.61
CA LEU A 907 -4.93 -4.87 18.52
C LEU A 907 -4.79 -6.36 18.14
N ALA A 908 -3.57 -6.87 18.04
CA ALA A 908 -3.31 -8.28 17.73
C ALA A 908 -3.94 -9.23 18.76
N LYS A 909 -3.81 -8.92 20.06
CA LYS A 909 -4.44 -9.71 21.14
C LYS A 909 -5.96 -9.67 21.06
N ALA A 910 -6.56 -8.51 20.78
CA ALA A 910 -8.00 -8.42 20.60
C ALA A 910 -8.48 -9.22 19.38
N LYS A 911 -7.72 -9.23 18.27
CA LYS A 911 -8.01 -10.06 17.08
C LYS A 911 -7.95 -11.56 17.41
N GLU A 912 -6.96 -12.00 18.17
CA GLU A 912 -6.80 -13.40 18.59
C GLU A 912 -8.02 -13.86 19.39
N GLU A 913 -8.41 -13.12 20.42
CA GLU A 913 -9.56 -13.47 21.27
C GLU A 913 -10.90 -13.46 20.52
N ILE A 914 -11.06 -12.55 19.57
CA ILE A 914 -12.25 -12.52 18.72
C ILE A 914 -12.26 -13.73 17.78
N THR A 915 -11.11 -14.10 17.21
CA THR A 915 -10.97 -15.28 16.33
C THR A 915 -11.30 -16.56 17.09
N GLU A 916 -10.77 -16.72 18.31
CA GLU A 916 -11.09 -17.86 19.18
C GLU A 916 -12.60 -17.96 19.46
N TRP A 917 -13.26 -16.83 19.71
CA TRP A 917 -14.71 -16.80 19.91
C TRP A 917 -15.47 -17.19 18.63
N ILE A 918 -15.05 -16.68 17.46
CA ILE A 918 -15.65 -17.03 16.16
C ILE A 918 -15.57 -18.55 15.92
N GLU A 919 -14.40 -19.13 16.12
CA GLU A 919 -14.15 -20.57 15.92
C GLU A 919 -14.96 -21.42 16.89
N LYS A 920 -14.92 -21.09 18.19
CA LYS A 920 -15.60 -21.82 19.25
C LYS A 920 -17.11 -21.94 19.02
N TYR A 921 -17.73 -20.89 18.51
CA TYR A 921 -19.19 -20.84 18.29
C TYR A 921 -19.61 -21.06 16.83
N GLY A 922 -18.66 -21.40 15.94
CA GLY A 922 -18.94 -21.68 14.53
C GLY A 922 -19.47 -20.48 13.76
N VAL A 923 -19.12 -19.26 14.16
CA VAL A 923 -19.52 -18.03 13.47
C VAL A 923 -18.82 -17.96 12.10
N PHE A 924 -19.53 -17.52 11.07
CA PHE A 924 -19.15 -17.53 9.66
C PHE A 924 -18.89 -18.90 9.00
N LYS A 925 -18.70 -19.97 9.78
CA LYS A 925 -18.63 -21.35 9.27
C LYS A 925 -19.98 -22.06 9.28
N GLN A 926 -20.69 -22.00 10.40
CA GLN A 926 -22.03 -22.59 10.58
C GLN A 926 -23.12 -21.52 10.48
N TYR A 927 -22.82 -20.30 10.94
CA TYR A 927 -23.72 -19.16 10.94
C TYR A 927 -23.12 -18.03 10.11
N PRO A 928 -23.50 -17.88 8.82
CA PRO A 928 -22.93 -16.86 7.93
C PRO A 928 -23.14 -15.41 8.38
N LEU A 929 -24.09 -15.17 9.29
CA LEU A 929 -24.47 -13.86 9.77
C LEU A 929 -24.50 -13.81 11.29
N VAL A 930 -24.07 -12.68 11.86
CA VAL A 930 -24.24 -12.33 13.27
C VAL A 930 -25.26 -11.21 13.38
N LEU A 931 -26.32 -11.44 14.18
CA LEU A 931 -27.29 -10.44 14.60
C LEU A 931 -26.88 -9.87 15.95
N SER A 932 -26.78 -8.54 16.03
CA SER A 932 -26.52 -7.80 17.26
C SER A 932 -27.36 -6.53 17.33
N PRO A 933 -27.51 -5.92 18.52
CA PRO A 933 -27.92 -4.52 18.60
C PRO A 933 -26.94 -3.64 17.82
N THR A 934 -27.42 -2.51 17.30
CA THR A 934 -26.52 -1.48 16.73
C THR A 934 -25.93 -0.58 17.83
N SER A 935 -26.69 -0.38 18.90
CA SER A 935 -26.34 0.44 20.07
C SER A 935 -26.91 -0.21 21.34
N ALA A 936 -26.29 0.04 22.49
CA ALA A 936 -26.75 -0.45 23.78
C ALA A 936 -28.02 0.27 24.30
N HIS A 937 -28.34 1.43 23.76
CA HIS A 937 -29.42 2.30 24.20
C HIS A 937 -30.03 3.11 23.05
N MET A 938 -31.18 3.73 23.34
CA MET A 938 -31.81 4.73 22.47
C MET A 938 -30.94 5.99 22.33
N PRO A 939 -31.14 6.82 21.28
CA PRO A 939 -30.37 8.05 21.10
C PRO A 939 -30.31 8.89 22.39
N PRO A 940 -29.11 9.23 22.90
CA PRO A 940 -28.98 10.09 24.09
C PRO A 940 -29.54 11.50 23.85
N LEU A 941 -29.90 12.21 24.94
CA LEU A 941 -30.15 13.65 24.88
C LEU A 941 -28.86 14.38 24.51
N VAL A 942 -28.97 15.48 23.76
CA VAL A 942 -27.84 16.37 23.44
C VAL A 942 -27.18 16.92 24.71
N SER A 943 -27.97 17.10 25.78
CA SER A 943 -27.50 17.55 27.10
C SER A 943 -26.83 16.46 27.94
N THR A 944 -26.90 15.19 27.54
CA THR A 944 -26.29 14.09 28.30
C THR A 944 -24.80 14.30 28.37
N LYS A 945 -24.28 14.46 29.60
CA LYS A 945 -22.84 14.54 29.82
C LYS A 945 -22.23 13.15 29.78
N ARG A 946 -21.18 12.98 28.97
CA ARG A 946 -20.32 11.79 28.99
C ARG A 946 -19.09 12.11 29.80
N GLU A 947 -19.13 11.79 31.08
CA GLU A 947 -18.03 12.11 32.00
C GLU A 947 -17.13 10.89 32.26
N LYS A 948 -17.62 9.67 31.98
CA LYS A 948 -16.89 8.42 32.25
C LYS A 948 -16.58 7.67 30.96
N LEU A 949 -15.43 7.00 30.96
CA LEU A 949 -15.01 6.12 29.86
C LEU A 949 -16.03 5.01 29.59
N SER A 950 -16.71 4.53 30.63
CA SER A 950 -17.79 3.53 30.53
C SER A 950 -18.96 3.99 29.64
N ASP A 951 -19.26 5.29 29.61
CA ASP A 951 -20.35 5.83 28.80
C ASP A 951 -19.98 5.77 27.31
N ILE A 952 -18.73 6.10 26.99
CA ILE A 952 -18.20 6.06 25.62
C ILE A 952 -18.11 4.61 25.13
N ILE A 953 -17.58 3.70 25.96
CA ILE A 953 -17.51 2.28 25.64
C ILE A 953 -18.91 1.74 25.33
N ARG A 954 -19.92 2.14 26.11
CA ARG A 954 -21.30 1.68 25.95
C ARG A 954 -21.93 2.17 24.64
N ASP A 955 -21.62 3.39 24.18
CA ASP A 955 -22.10 3.93 22.91
C ASP A 955 -21.57 3.12 21.69
N ASP A 956 -20.31 2.66 21.76
CA ASP A 956 -19.61 2.02 20.63
C ASP A 956 -19.54 0.47 20.76
N ILE A 957 -20.12 -0.10 21.81
CA ILE A 957 -19.84 -1.48 22.26
C ILE A 957 -20.11 -2.56 21.21
N TYR A 958 -21.15 -2.38 20.38
CA TYR A 958 -21.55 -3.36 19.35
C TYR A 958 -20.96 -3.07 17.97
N SER A 959 -20.36 -1.90 17.79
CA SER A 959 -19.93 -1.44 16.47
C SER A 959 -18.44 -1.68 16.22
N THR A 960 -17.63 -1.94 17.24
CA THR A 960 -16.17 -2.14 17.12
C THR A 960 -15.74 -3.52 16.63
N PHE A 961 -16.60 -4.53 16.75
CA PHE A 961 -16.33 -5.91 16.29
C PHE A 961 -15.98 -5.99 14.80
N ALA A 962 -16.87 -5.49 13.93
CA ALA A 962 -16.72 -5.63 12.48
C ALA A 962 -15.44 -4.94 11.93
N PRO A 963 -15.04 -3.75 12.42
CA PRO A 963 -13.74 -3.15 12.11
C PRO A 963 -12.53 -4.01 12.47
N ILE A 964 -12.50 -4.63 13.65
CA ILE A 964 -11.34 -5.41 14.10
C ILE A 964 -11.03 -6.59 13.18
N ILE A 965 -12.08 -7.21 12.60
CA ILE A 965 -11.94 -8.36 11.70
C ILE A 965 -12.11 -8.02 10.21
N GLY A 966 -12.25 -6.73 9.86
CA GLY A 966 -12.44 -6.31 8.46
C GLY A 966 -13.76 -6.75 7.79
N ALA A 967 -14.73 -7.23 8.57
CA ALA A 967 -16.05 -7.73 8.11
C ALA A 967 -16.90 -6.66 7.41
N CYS A 968 -18.03 -7.02 6.80
CA CYS A 968 -19.07 -6.06 6.40
C CYS A 968 -20.22 -6.04 7.41
N ALA A 969 -20.88 -4.90 7.58
CA ALA A 969 -21.99 -4.76 8.52
C ALA A 969 -23.04 -3.75 8.04
N ILE A 970 -24.31 -3.98 8.38
CA ILE A 970 -25.42 -3.09 8.05
C ILE A 970 -26.29 -2.84 9.29
N ALA A 971 -26.56 -1.56 9.56
CA ALA A 971 -27.59 -1.13 10.49
C ALA A 971 -28.90 -0.92 9.72
N MET A 972 -29.97 -1.55 10.19
CA MET A 972 -31.28 -1.50 9.55
C MET A 972 -32.33 -0.93 10.51
N PRO A 973 -33.21 -0.03 10.06
CA PRO A 973 -34.36 0.39 10.84
C PRO A 973 -35.33 -0.78 11.05
N THR A 974 -35.75 -1.01 12.29
CA THR A 974 -36.59 -2.17 12.68
C THR A 974 -37.96 -1.78 13.21
N GLY A 975 -38.19 -0.50 13.49
CA GLY A 975 -39.45 0.01 14.02
C GLY A 975 -39.26 1.33 14.76
N MET A 976 -40.27 1.72 15.55
CA MET A 976 -40.26 2.93 16.38
C MET A 976 -40.48 2.57 17.85
N SER A 977 -39.84 3.31 18.73
CA SER A 977 -40.07 3.24 20.17
C SER A 977 -41.37 3.96 20.55
N LYS A 978 -41.77 3.81 21.82
CA LYS A 978 -42.91 4.53 22.40
C LYS A 978 -42.73 6.06 22.36
N ASP A 979 -41.48 6.52 22.38
CA ASP A 979 -41.12 7.94 22.33
C ASP A 979 -40.92 8.44 20.88
N ASN A 980 -41.40 7.68 19.89
CA ASN A 980 -41.26 7.97 18.46
C ASN A 980 -39.80 8.14 18.00
N LEU A 981 -38.89 7.36 18.60
CA LEU A 981 -37.50 7.27 18.17
C LEU A 981 -37.26 5.97 17.39
N PRO A 982 -36.44 5.98 16.34
CA PRO A 982 -36.20 4.78 15.55
C PRO A 982 -35.46 3.72 16.34
N PHE A 983 -35.92 2.48 16.20
CA PHE A 983 -35.16 1.29 16.57
C PHE A 983 -34.33 0.79 15.38
N SER A 984 -33.26 0.08 15.69
CA SER A 984 -32.45 -0.59 14.68
C SER A 984 -31.90 -1.93 15.19
N ALA A 985 -31.45 -2.74 14.23
CA ALA A 985 -30.61 -3.89 14.48
C ALA A 985 -29.45 -3.93 13.49
N GLN A 986 -28.37 -4.60 13.88
CA GLN A 986 -27.18 -4.76 13.08
C GLN A 986 -27.03 -6.20 12.63
N LEU A 987 -26.79 -6.40 11.34
CA LEU A 987 -26.26 -7.66 10.82
C LEU A 987 -24.77 -7.46 10.47
N THR A 988 -23.95 -8.45 10.78
CA THR A 988 -22.54 -8.52 10.39
C THR A 988 -22.30 -9.83 9.65
N ALA A 989 -21.63 -9.79 8.51
CA ALA A 989 -21.19 -10.96 7.77
C ALA A 989 -19.66 -11.00 7.68
N ALA A 990 -19.09 -12.14 7.32
CA ALA A 990 -17.66 -12.25 7.07
C ALA A 990 -17.19 -11.23 6.02
N ARG A 991 -15.89 -10.93 6.03
CA ARG A 991 -15.28 -10.11 4.98
C ARG A 991 -15.57 -10.71 3.60
N PHE A 992 -15.97 -9.86 2.66
CA PHE A 992 -16.45 -10.15 1.31
C PHE A 992 -17.77 -10.95 1.20
N ALA A 993 -18.54 -11.09 2.29
CA ALA A 993 -19.89 -11.63 2.26
C ALA A 993 -20.98 -10.54 2.11
N ASP A 994 -20.61 -9.40 1.52
CA ASP A 994 -21.44 -8.19 1.39
C ASP A 994 -22.76 -8.44 0.65
N ALA A 995 -22.75 -9.22 -0.43
CA ALA A 995 -23.97 -9.53 -1.17
C ALA A 995 -24.96 -10.35 -0.34
N LEU A 996 -24.47 -11.33 0.45
CA LEU A 996 -25.32 -12.08 1.38
C LEU A 996 -25.93 -11.15 2.44
N LEU A 997 -25.12 -10.26 3.00
CA LEU A 997 -25.56 -9.29 3.99
C LEU A 997 -26.70 -8.40 3.44
N LEU A 998 -26.50 -7.82 2.25
CA LEU A 998 -27.49 -6.93 1.62
C LEU A 998 -28.74 -7.69 1.16
N LYS A 999 -28.60 -8.94 0.71
CA LYS A 999 -29.75 -9.82 0.39
C LYS A 999 -30.65 -10.04 1.60
N VAL A 1000 -30.07 -10.40 2.75
CA VAL A 1000 -30.85 -10.64 3.97
C VAL A 1000 -31.48 -9.33 4.47
N ALA A 1001 -30.76 -8.21 4.35
CA ALA A 1001 -31.30 -6.89 4.68
C ALA A 1001 -32.49 -6.50 3.80
N SER A 1002 -32.43 -6.72 2.48
CA SER A 1002 -33.52 -6.44 1.55
C SER A 1002 -34.77 -7.28 1.87
N ALA A 1003 -34.58 -8.59 2.10
CA ALA A 1003 -35.68 -9.48 2.49
C ALA A 1003 -36.33 -9.08 3.82
N TYR A 1004 -35.55 -8.63 4.80
CA TYR A 1004 -36.09 -8.11 6.06
C TYR A 1004 -36.88 -6.82 5.85
N ARG A 1005 -36.35 -5.87 5.08
CA ARG A 1005 -36.99 -4.57 4.82
C ARG A 1005 -38.31 -4.70 4.05
N THR A 1006 -38.40 -5.60 3.09
CA THR A 1006 -39.64 -5.85 2.32
C THR A 1006 -40.80 -6.31 3.21
N HIS A 1007 -40.52 -6.91 4.38
CA HIS A 1007 -41.53 -7.35 5.33
C HIS A 1007 -41.98 -6.28 6.33
N LEU A 1008 -41.23 -5.19 6.45
CA LEU A 1008 -41.57 -4.06 7.30
C LEU A 1008 -42.19 -2.97 6.42
N PRO A 1009 -43.50 -2.71 6.51
CA PRO A 1009 -44.06 -1.50 5.92
C PRO A 1009 -43.54 -0.30 6.72
N PHE A 1010 -42.36 0.20 6.37
CA PHE A 1010 -41.93 1.54 6.78
C PHE A 1010 -42.58 2.57 5.84
N HIS A 1011 -43.91 2.46 5.72
CA HIS A 1011 -44.79 3.36 4.99
C HIS A 1011 -45.97 3.67 5.90
N GLY A 1012 -45.74 4.62 6.79
CA GLY A 1012 -46.80 5.40 7.44
C GLY A 1012 -46.41 6.86 7.27
N GLU A 1013 -47.37 7.68 6.86
CA GLU A 1013 -47.31 9.10 6.47
C GLU A 1013 -46.76 10.07 7.54
N ASN A 1014 -46.10 9.56 8.58
CA ASN A 1014 -45.58 10.31 9.73
C ASN A 1014 -44.05 10.19 9.86
N ASN A 1015 -43.32 9.98 8.76
CA ASN A 1015 -41.88 10.23 8.73
C ASN A 1015 -41.69 11.77 8.69
N PRO A 1016 -40.94 12.39 9.64
CA PRO A 1016 -40.94 13.85 9.85
C PRO A 1016 -40.33 14.70 8.74
#